data_AF-A0A9P4TSN7-F1
#
_entry.id   AF-A0A9P4TSN7-F1
#
_cell.length_a   1.000
_cell.length_b   1.000
_cell.length_c   1.000
_cell.angle_alpha   90.00
_cell.angle_beta   90.00
_cell.angle_gamma   90.00
#
_symmetry.space_group_name_H-M   'P 1'
#
loop_
_entity.id
_entity.type
_entity.pdbx_description
1 polymer ?
#
loop_
_entity_poly.entity_id
_entity_poly.type
_entity_poly.pdbx_seq_one_letter_code
_entity_poly.pdbx_strand_id
1 'polypeptide(L)'
;MATVASEERKSDSVVQGKYHFTIVDHKPEVIARDLLVLVLLGELSEILSEKSATSERAVLITTTLFFVYNAQIMPSFAFAYLQETITKTILGLQAGAPSFPWLDVRNDQAVLIGVLRTWQNLINYDIPKGCETEIKLFWETALLPPPAVTPSKHGPQLANLLNKASLDCRKSGKPSKVVIKQINKHIKDHWHTNVSSIDIHANKFFSQHPGSTHCWIAPFFIGTARALQQLKRRVIIEAIVGEVTQIVDQITNRIGCRSAQSQGGATRDYPHVYQVVHLSNVPDYVGGHLTSFLHAFPILQNAACPGTIKSTCLRNSLVWKSLADFDNEYLLTGTTRMQGSAVYSLFRVKPPTKAPEPGDPVSLAEYHEWTRFDEKRIEFSAKATPARESLERWLYAIFLKSALPVQQDLQSPSSYSLFVYSPLNLNVFFRIIEYIQRLGWPAHWISGVLSDIVTNNVTTTVRPPRSVPLSRKEAQTVFPARKIKVAAFVAEMSTLAALWSRTLKLGIAVPGLPPLESVWKYRVKLKQVPLPQFQLPVYILVFHRRNLSSVEYLEVVDLRKFLLDDESVRHSPIVHKMRQREQVVMVTTFTWDAKKNKAEFWLRKDMMDLLEKDKNWQCILYDTVDWTPHGRATTVKYGREVEEVCSWLGQENPVEPDGVGDESDENGSTSDDFEDFTGLSINGDDRFMENERAQLAAMYQGLF
;
A
#
# COMPACT_ATOMS: atom_id res chain seq x y z
N MET A 1 -14.37 15.48 -9.36
CA MET A 1 -15.10 16.77 -9.30
C MET A 1 -15.42 17.37 -10.66
N ALA A 2 -14.44 17.67 -11.52
CA ALA A 2 -14.68 18.35 -12.81
C ALA A 2 -15.75 17.68 -13.70
N THR A 3 -15.73 16.35 -13.84
CA THR A 3 -16.74 15.58 -14.59
C THR A 3 -18.15 15.79 -14.04
N VAL A 4 -18.35 15.66 -12.72
CA VAL A 4 -19.65 15.85 -12.05
C VAL A 4 -20.23 17.23 -12.33
N ALA A 5 -19.41 18.28 -12.12
CA ALA A 5 -19.82 19.65 -12.42
C ALA A 5 -20.13 19.86 -13.92
N SER A 6 -19.48 19.11 -14.81
CA SER A 6 -19.75 19.16 -16.25
C SER A 6 -21.04 18.44 -16.64
N GLU A 7 -21.38 17.30 -16.03
CA GLU A 7 -22.65 16.63 -16.27
C GLU A 7 -23.84 17.45 -15.71
N GLU A 8 -23.71 18.03 -14.50
CA GLU A 8 -24.72 18.97 -13.96
C GLU A 8 -24.97 20.17 -14.88
N ARG A 9 -23.99 20.60 -15.69
CA ARG A 9 -24.17 21.70 -16.68
C ARG A 9 -24.83 21.27 -17.99
N LYS A 10 -24.90 19.98 -18.30
CA LYS A 10 -25.46 19.49 -19.57
C LYS A 10 -26.98 19.38 -19.56
N SER A 11 -27.61 19.36 -18.38
CA SER A 11 -29.06 19.27 -18.27
C SER A 11 -29.58 19.84 -16.95
N ASP A 12 -30.43 20.86 -17.04
CA ASP A 12 -31.13 21.48 -15.90
C ASP A 12 -32.08 20.49 -15.17
N SER A 13 -32.33 19.31 -15.74
CA SER A 13 -33.11 18.24 -15.12
C SER A 13 -32.31 17.37 -14.13
N VAL A 14 -30.98 17.52 -14.06
CA VAL A 14 -30.13 16.76 -13.14
C VAL A 14 -30.29 17.32 -11.73
N VAL A 15 -30.82 16.50 -10.82
CA VAL A 15 -30.94 16.84 -9.40
C VAL A 15 -29.55 17.13 -8.81
N GLN A 16 -29.35 18.37 -8.34
CA GLN A 16 -28.06 18.80 -7.77
C GLN A 16 -27.74 18.01 -6.49
N GLY A 17 -26.73 17.14 -6.58
CA GLY A 17 -26.32 16.29 -5.46
C GLY A 17 -25.53 17.04 -4.37
N LYS A 18 -25.46 16.41 -3.19
CA LYS A 18 -24.36 16.60 -2.24
C LYS A 18 -23.32 15.50 -2.49
N TYR A 19 -22.04 15.84 -2.42
CA TYR A 19 -20.92 14.97 -2.73
C TYR A 19 -19.95 14.94 -1.54
N HIS A 20 -19.55 13.74 -1.14
CA HIS A 20 -18.51 13.53 -0.13
C HIS A 20 -17.37 12.75 -0.77
N PHE A 21 -16.16 13.28 -0.64
CA PHE A 21 -14.93 12.60 -1.03
C PHE A 21 -14.15 12.29 0.24
N THR A 22 -13.66 11.07 0.38
CA THR A 22 -12.71 10.70 1.44
C THR A 22 -11.40 10.33 0.76
N ILE A 23 -10.33 11.05 1.08
CA ILE A 23 -8.97 10.75 0.62
C ILE A 23 -8.20 10.11 1.78
N VAL A 24 -7.44 9.06 1.46
CA VAL A 24 -6.76 8.20 2.44
C VAL A 24 -5.38 7.84 1.90
N ASP A 25 -4.34 8.10 2.68
CA ASP A 25 -3.00 7.57 2.43
C ASP A 25 -2.30 7.29 3.77
N HIS A 26 -1.50 6.22 3.83
CA HIS A 26 -0.67 5.87 4.97
C HIS A 26 0.49 6.84 5.20
N LYS A 27 0.96 7.54 4.16
CA LYS A 27 1.99 8.58 4.24
C LYS A 27 1.34 9.92 4.63
N PRO A 28 1.60 10.47 5.83
CA PRO A 28 1.09 11.80 6.19
C PRO A 28 1.59 12.90 5.25
N GLU A 29 2.75 12.70 4.62
CA GLU A 29 3.30 13.58 3.60
C GLU A 29 2.37 13.70 2.39
N VAL A 30 1.84 12.58 1.88
CA VAL A 30 0.97 12.59 0.70
C VAL A 30 -0.30 13.39 0.99
N ILE A 31 -0.92 13.17 2.15
CA ILE A 31 -2.08 13.94 2.60
C ILE A 31 -1.72 15.42 2.81
N ALA A 32 -0.56 15.75 3.38
CA ALA A 32 -0.13 17.14 3.54
C ALA A 32 0.06 17.85 2.18
N ARG A 33 0.60 17.17 1.16
CA ARG A 33 0.71 17.69 -0.20
C ARG A 33 -0.66 17.89 -0.86
N ASP A 34 -1.56 16.93 -0.73
CA ASP A 34 -2.92 17.04 -1.26
C ASP A 34 -3.70 18.17 -0.59
N LEU A 35 -3.51 18.41 0.71
CA LEU A 35 -4.08 19.56 1.41
C LEU A 35 -3.58 20.89 0.82
N LEU A 36 -2.29 21.03 0.50
CA LEU A 36 -1.76 22.23 -0.16
C LEU A 36 -2.35 22.42 -1.57
N VAL A 37 -2.48 21.34 -2.34
CA VAL A 37 -3.14 21.36 -3.66
C VAL A 37 -4.61 21.79 -3.54
N LEU A 38 -5.34 21.26 -2.57
CA LEU A 38 -6.74 21.63 -2.31
C LEU A 38 -6.87 23.09 -1.85
N VAL A 39 -5.99 23.58 -0.97
CA VAL A 39 -5.99 24.99 -0.53
C VAL A 39 -5.75 25.93 -1.72
N LEU A 40 -4.76 25.64 -2.56
CA LEU A 40 -4.48 26.40 -3.78
C LEU A 40 -5.64 26.37 -4.79
N LEU A 41 -6.30 25.22 -4.97
CA LEU A 41 -7.51 25.09 -5.79
C LEU A 41 -8.69 25.89 -5.23
N GLY A 42 -8.80 25.98 -3.90
CA GLY A 42 -9.78 26.83 -3.21
C GLY A 42 -9.58 28.30 -3.53
N GLU A 43 -8.36 28.82 -3.35
CA GLU A 43 -8.02 30.22 -3.69
C GLU A 43 -8.24 30.53 -5.18
N LEU A 44 -7.86 29.60 -6.07
CA LEU A 44 -8.11 29.73 -7.50
C LEU A 44 -9.62 29.79 -7.80
N SER A 45 -10.45 29.04 -7.07
CA SER A 45 -11.91 29.03 -7.25
C SER A 45 -12.56 30.36 -6.87
N GLU A 46 -12.03 31.06 -5.87
CA GLU A 46 -12.48 32.39 -5.46
C GLU A 46 -12.07 33.45 -6.48
N ILE A 47 -10.82 33.46 -6.92
CA ILE A 47 -10.31 34.42 -7.92
C ILE A 47 -11.02 34.27 -9.27
N LEU A 48 -11.31 33.04 -9.70
CA LEU A 48 -12.09 32.77 -10.92
C LEU A 48 -13.56 33.18 -10.80
N SER A 49 -14.05 33.51 -9.60
CA SER A 49 -15.39 34.08 -9.39
C SER A 49 -15.42 35.60 -9.56
N GLU A 50 -14.30 36.27 -9.31
CA GLU A 50 -14.18 37.74 -9.33
C GLU A 50 -13.53 38.28 -10.62
N LYS A 51 -12.66 37.48 -11.26
CA LYS A 51 -11.75 37.93 -12.33
C LYS A 51 -11.57 36.86 -13.42
N SER A 52 -11.03 37.30 -14.56
CA SER A 52 -10.60 36.40 -15.64
C SER A 52 -9.54 35.39 -15.17
N ALA A 53 -9.56 34.20 -15.77
CA ALA A 53 -8.51 33.17 -15.64
C ALA A 53 -7.12 33.63 -16.12
N THR A 54 -7.04 34.78 -16.79
CA THR A 54 -5.80 35.44 -17.20
C THR A 54 -5.25 36.44 -16.18
N SER A 55 -5.88 36.59 -15.00
CA SER A 55 -5.37 37.49 -13.96
C SER A 55 -4.04 37.00 -13.39
N GLU A 56 -3.16 37.94 -13.04
CA GLU A 56 -1.80 37.66 -12.53
C GLU A 56 -1.80 36.70 -11.34
N ARG A 57 -2.73 36.87 -10.39
CA ARG A 57 -2.87 35.99 -9.23
C ARG A 57 -3.30 34.57 -9.61
N ALA A 58 -4.19 34.42 -10.60
CA ALA A 58 -4.57 33.10 -11.12
C ALA A 58 -3.39 32.39 -11.83
N VAL A 59 -2.57 33.16 -12.58
CA VAL A 59 -1.35 32.64 -13.21
C VAL A 59 -0.32 32.20 -12.16
N LEU A 60 -0.13 32.98 -11.08
CA LEU A 60 0.74 32.61 -9.96
C LEU A 60 0.28 31.29 -9.31
N ILE A 61 -1.00 31.17 -8.94
CA ILE A 61 -1.54 29.97 -8.28
C ILE A 61 -1.47 28.74 -9.20
N THR A 62 -1.83 28.86 -10.49
CA THR A 62 -1.71 27.75 -11.44
C THR A 62 -0.25 27.33 -11.68
N THR A 63 0.68 28.28 -11.64
CA THR A 63 2.11 28.00 -11.70
C THR A 63 2.59 27.26 -10.44
N THR A 64 2.21 27.72 -9.24
CA THR A 64 2.58 27.05 -7.99
C THR A 64 1.99 25.64 -7.91
N LEU A 65 0.70 25.46 -8.24
CA LEU A 65 0.05 24.14 -8.35
C LEU A 65 0.81 23.20 -9.30
N PHE A 66 1.22 23.72 -10.46
CA PHE A 66 1.98 22.96 -11.44
C PHE A 66 3.32 22.45 -10.88
N PHE A 67 4.09 23.29 -10.19
CA PHE A 67 5.34 22.88 -9.57
C PHE A 67 5.12 21.93 -8.38
N VAL A 68 4.17 22.22 -7.48
CA VAL A 68 3.80 21.34 -6.35
C VAL A 68 3.41 19.93 -6.83
N TYR A 69 2.70 19.82 -7.96
CA TYR A 69 2.24 18.53 -8.49
C TYR A 69 3.29 17.79 -9.34
N ASN A 70 4.14 18.48 -10.13
CA ASN A 70 4.99 17.82 -11.14
C ASN A 70 6.50 17.94 -10.94
N ALA A 71 7.00 18.81 -10.06
CA ALA A 71 8.40 19.23 -10.11
C ALA A 71 9.16 19.03 -8.80
N GLN A 72 10.41 18.59 -8.93
CA GLN A 72 11.37 18.40 -7.83
C GLN A 72 12.02 19.72 -7.38
N ILE A 73 12.06 20.72 -8.26
CA ILE A 73 12.58 22.08 -8.01
C ILE A 73 11.60 23.13 -8.54
N MET A 74 11.60 24.32 -7.96
CA MET A 74 10.70 25.42 -8.32
C MET A 74 11.36 26.81 -8.23
N PRO A 75 10.91 27.79 -9.04
CA PRO A 75 11.38 29.17 -8.94
C PRO A 75 11.09 29.80 -7.57
N SER A 76 11.95 30.72 -7.12
CA SER A 76 11.78 31.47 -5.85
C SER A 76 10.39 32.09 -5.65
N PHE A 77 9.73 32.60 -6.69
CA PHE A 77 8.39 33.20 -6.55
C PHE A 77 7.30 32.15 -6.28
N ALA A 78 7.42 30.95 -6.84
CA ALA A 78 6.49 29.85 -6.59
C ALA A 78 6.76 29.22 -5.21
N PHE A 79 8.03 29.12 -4.82
CA PHE A 79 8.44 28.70 -3.48
C PHE A 79 7.93 29.64 -2.38
N ALA A 80 8.06 30.96 -2.58
CA ALA A 80 7.51 31.95 -1.64
C ALA A 80 5.99 31.80 -1.46
N TYR A 81 5.25 31.61 -2.56
CA TYR A 81 3.80 31.38 -2.50
C TYR A 81 3.45 30.03 -1.83
N LEU A 82 4.27 28.99 -2.04
CA LEU A 82 4.14 27.72 -1.34
C LEU A 82 4.35 27.88 0.17
N GLN A 83 5.36 28.63 0.62
CA GLN A 83 5.61 28.89 2.04
C GLN A 83 4.48 29.72 2.71
N GLU A 84 3.91 30.69 1.98
CA GLU A 84 2.68 31.39 2.42
C GLU A 84 1.50 30.41 2.56
N THR A 85 1.32 29.54 1.57
CA THR A 85 0.25 28.50 1.57
C THR A 85 0.42 27.51 2.73
N ILE A 86 1.65 27.04 3.00
CA ILE A 86 1.99 26.17 4.13
C ILE A 86 1.62 26.87 5.44
N THR A 87 2.07 28.12 5.63
CA THR A 87 1.81 28.91 6.84
C THR A 87 0.30 29.08 7.08
N LYS A 88 -0.46 29.46 6.04
CA LYS A 88 -1.93 29.56 6.09
C LYS A 88 -2.60 28.23 6.44
N THR A 89 -2.11 27.12 5.87
CA THR A 89 -2.66 25.78 6.11
C THR A 89 -2.41 25.31 7.54
N ILE A 90 -1.22 25.54 8.09
CA ILE A 90 -0.90 25.27 9.51
C ILE A 90 -1.84 26.05 10.42
N LEU A 91 -2.02 27.35 10.20
CA LEU A 91 -2.91 28.19 11.02
C LEU A 91 -4.38 27.71 10.98
N GLY A 92 -4.88 27.31 9.81
CA GLY A 92 -6.23 26.75 9.68
C GLY A 92 -6.40 25.41 10.41
N LEU A 93 -5.41 24.52 10.33
CA LEU A 93 -5.41 23.25 11.06
C LEU A 93 -5.35 23.46 12.59
N GLN A 94 -4.52 24.41 13.05
CA GLN A 94 -4.43 24.78 14.47
C GLN A 94 -5.73 25.38 15.02
N ALA A 95 -6.47 26.14 14.20
CA ALA A 95 -7.75 26.73 14.57
C ALA A 95 -8.92 25.72 14.62
N GLY A 96 -8.71 24.45 14.25
CA GLY A 96 -9.78 23.46 14.10
C GLY A 96 -10.76 23.77 12.95
N ALA A 97 -10.40 24.72 12.09
CA ALA A 97 -11.21 25.22 10.99
C ALA A 97 -10.31 25.35 9.76
N PRO A 98 -10.22 24.32 8.89
CA PRO A 98 -9.42 24.41 7.68
C PRO A 98 -9.89 25.60 6.83
N SER A 99 -8.97 26.17 6.05
CA SER A 99 -9.14 27.42 5.29
C SER A 99 -10.41 27.49 4.42
N PHE A 100 -11.06 26.36 4.14
CA PHE A 100 -12.29 26.26 3.38
C PHE A 100 -13.31 25.34 4.08
N PRO A 101 -14.61 25.71 4.13
CA PRO A 101 -15.64 24.96 4.86
C PRO A 101 -16.01 23.60 4.24
N TRP A 102 -15.55 23.34 3.02
CA TRP A 102 -15.72 22.08 2.29
C TRP A 102 -14.58 21.09 2.51
N LEU A 103 -13.52 21.45 3.25
CA LEU A 103 -12.42 20.58 3.63
C LEU A 103 -12.59 20.19 5.11
N ASP A 104 -12.19 18.98 5.50
CA ASP A 104 -12.17 18.55 6.91
C ASP A 104 -10.99 17.58 7.17
N VAL A 105 -10.35 17.79 8.32
CA VAL A 105 -9.23 17.01 8.87
C VAL A 105 -9.52 16.90 10.36
N ARG A 106 -9.85 15.70 10.86
CA ARG A 106 -10.46 15.53 12.19
C ARG A 106 -9.57 15.00 13.30
N ASN A 107 -8.70 14.03 12.97
CA ASN A 107 -7.85 13.36 13.98
C ASN A 107 -6.35 13.49 13.68
N ASP A 108 -6.00 13.90 12.46
CA ASP A 108 -4.63 13.84 11.94
C ASP A 108 -3.94 15.22 11.90
N GLN A 109 -4.59 16.27 12.43
CA GLN A 109 -4.09 17.65 12.35
C GLN A 109 -2.68 17.76 12.95
N ALA A 110 -2.42 17.11 14.09
CA ALA A 110 -1.12 17.17 14.76
C ALA A 110 0.01 16.59 13.88
N VAL A 111 -0.23 15.42 13.26
CA VAL A 111 0.73 14.77 12.36
C VAL A 111 0.97 15.62 11.11
N LEU A 112 -0.10 16.14 10.52
CA LEU A 112 -0.05 16.97 9.31
C LEU A 112 0.59 18.34 9.57
N ILE A 113 0.34 18.97 10.72
CA ILE A 113 1.07 20.17 11.17
C ILE A 113 2.55 19.85 11.36
N GLY A 114 2.89 18.67 11.91
CA GLY A 114 4.28 18.20 12.01
C GLY A 114 4.97 18.19 10.66
N VAL A 115 4.41 17.49 9.68
CA VAL A 115 4.94 17.46 8.29
C VAL A 115 5.02 18.86 7.69
N LEU A 116 3.94 19.64 7.74
CA LEU A 116 3.92 20.99 7.15
C LEU A 116 4.96 21.92 7.79
N ARG A 117 5.26 21.75 9.09
CA ARG A 117 6.35 22.46 9.78
C ARG A 117 7.72 22.00 9.32
N THR A 118 7.94 20.71 9.05
CA THR A 118 9.21 20.27 8.43
C THR A 118 9.41 20.84 7.02
N TRP A 119 8.34 21.22 6.32
CA TRP A 119 8.42 21.92 5.03
C TRP A 119 8.50 23.45 5.16
N GLN A 120 8.20 23.99 6.34
CA GLN A 120 8.25 25.42 6.65
C GLN A 120 9.69 25.82 6.96
N ASN A 121 10.20 26.87 6.33
CA ASN A 121 11.56 27.39 6.55
C ASN A 121 12.72 26.42 6.24
N LEU A 122 12.51 25.37 5.43
CA LEU A 122 13.62 24.63 4.80
C LEU A 122 14.35 25.50 3.78
N ILE A 123 15.29 26.29 4.28
CA ILE A 123 16.27 27.04 3.51
C ILE A 123 17.58 26.23 3.59
N ASN A 124 18.02 25.73 2.43
CA ASN A 124 19.18 24.86 2.22
C ASN A 124 19.05 23.41 2.72
N TYR A 125 18.56 22.54 1.83
CA TYR A 125 19.17 21.22 1.68
C TYR A 125 20.27 21.32 0.62
N ASP A 126 21.48 20.84 0.93
CA ASP A 126 22.48 20.57 -0.11
C ASP A 126 21.99 19.44 -1.01
N ILE A 127 22.27 19.56 -2.31
CA ILE A 127 21.90 18.55 -3.31
C ILE A 127 22.68 17.25 -2.99
N PRO A 128 22.03 16.08 -2.87
CA PRO A 128 22.72 14.82 -2.61
C PRO A 128 23.81 14.53 -3.65
N LYS A 129 25.02 14.21 -3.18
CA LYS A 129 26.12 13.76 -4.04
C LYS A 129 25.73 12.47 -4.75
N GLY A 130 25.92 12.44 -6.07
CA GLY A 130 25.46 11.36 -6.97
C GLY A 130 24.46 11.84 -8.03
N CYS A 131 23.51 12.70 -7.63
CA CYS A 131 22.49 13.30 -8.51
C CYS A 131 23.07 14.20 -9.63
N GLU A 132 24.37 14.46 -9.61
CA GLU A 132 25.14 15.28 -10.57
C GLU A 132 25.16 14.72 -12.01
N THR A 133 24.75 13.47 -12.20
CA THR A 133 24.82 12.75 -13.48
C THR A 133 23.45 12.37 -14.04
N GLU A 134 22.48 12.09 -13.17
CA GLU A 134 21.15 11.60 -13.56
C GLU A 134 20.09 12.73 -13.62
N ILE A 135 20.41 13.94 -13.14
CA ILE A 135 19.71 15.22 -13.43
C ILE A 135 20.37 15.99 -14.60
N LYS A 136 21.61 15.64 -14.96
CA LYS A 136 22.63 16.48 -15.63
C LYS A 136 22.25 17.26 -16.90
N LEU A 137 21.15 16.95 -17.59
CA LEU A 137 20.96 17.41 -18.98
C LEU A 137 19.47 17.65 -19.34
N PHE A 138 18.63 16.61 -19.22
CA PHE A 138 17.18 16.56 -19.56
C PHE A 138 16.69 17.47 -20.71
N TRP A 139 16.54 16.98 -21.95
CA TRP A 139 17.66 16.59 -22.82
C TRP A 139 18.91 17.50 -22.68
N GLU A 140 18.76 18.83 -22.74
CA GLU A 140 19.91 19.78 -22.62
C GLU A 140 19.67 21.06 -21.77
N THR A 141 18.53 21.23 -21.09
CA THR A 141 18.24 22.41 -20.21
C THR A 141 17.16 22.20 -19.13
N ALA A 142 16.38 21.12 -19.18
CA ALA A 142 15.53 20.60 -18.10
C ALA A 142 14.38 21.45 -17.52
N LEU A 143 14.27 22.74 -17.82
CA LEU A 143 13.19 23.55 -17.27
C LEU A 143 11.82 23.03 -17.69
N LEU A 144 10.91 22.96 -16.72
CA LEU A 144 9.50 23.19 -16.94
C LEU A 144 9.26 24.70 -16.82
N PRO A 145 9.37 25.49 -17.91
CA PRO A 145 9.23 26.94 -17.80
C PRO A 145 7.79 27.29 -17.39
N PRO A 146 7.60 28.22 -16.44
CA PRO A 146 6.27 28.78 -16.20
C PRO A 146 5.82 29.56 -17.45
N PRO A 147 4.50 29.85 -17.63
CA PRO A 147 3.96 30.49 -18.83
C PRO A 147 4.77 31.71 -19.24
N ALA A 148 5.00 31.96 -20.54
CA ALA A 148 5.96 32.98 -21.02
C ALA A 148 5.80 34.41 -20.42
N VAL A 149 4.61 34.75 -19.94
CA VAL A 149 4.28 36.00 -19.21
C VAL A 149 4.92 36.07 -17.80
N THR A 150 5.24 34.91 -17.21
CA THR A 150 5.75 34.75 -15.83
C THR A 150 7.27 34.93 -15.75
N PRO A 151 8.12 34.27 -16.57
CA PRO A 151 9.55 34.57 -16.62
C PRO A 151 9.83 36.03 -16.98
N SER A 152 9.08 36.60 -17.92
CA SER A 152 9.30 37.99 -18.36
C SER A 152 9.05 39.03 -17.24
N LYS A 153 8.25 38.70 -16.22
CA LYS A 153 7.96 39.57 -15.07
C LYS A 153 8.75 39.21 -13.80
N HIS A 154 8.87 37.93 -13.46
CA HIS A 154 9.45 37.46 -12.19
C HIS A 154 10.85 36.82 -12.32
N GLY A 155 11.39 36.72 -13.53
CA GLY A 155 12.74 36.19 -13.79
C GLY A 155 13.27 36.61 -15.17
N PRO A 156 13.36 37.91 -15.49
CA PRO A 156 13.60 38.39 -16.86
C PRO A 156 14.95 37.90 -17.44
N GLN A 157 15.93 37.65 -16.58
CA GLN A 157 17.19 37.03 -16.97
C GLN A 157 16.99 35.61 -17.53
N LEU A 158 16.16 34.79 -16.88
CA LEU A 158 15.81 33.44 -17.33
C LEU A 158 14.98 33.48 -18.63
N ALA A 159 14.03 34.41 -18.75
CA ALA A 159 13.29 34.62 -19.99
C ALA A 159 14.23 34.91 -21.17
N ASN A 160 15.21 35.80 -20.97
CA ASN A 160 16.21 36.13 -21.98
C ASN A 160 17.13 34.95 -22.31
N LEU A 161 17.49 34.11 -21.33
CA LEU A 161 18.29 32.90 -21.56
C LEU A 161 17.51 31.81 -22.32
N LEU A 162 16.24 31.58 -21.98
CA LEU A 162 15.36 30.65 -22.70
C LEU A 162 15.11 31.10 -24.14
N ASN A 163 14.90 32.40 -24.37
CA ASN A 163 14.78 32.96 -25.72
C ASN A 163 16.06 32.78 -26.54
N LYS A 164 17.24 32.98 -25.92
CA LYS A 164 18.54 32.68 -26.56
C LYS A 164 18.68 31.20 -26.88
N ALA A 165 18.33 30.30 -25.97
CA ALA A 165 18.36 28.86 -26.20
C ALA A 165 17.44 28.44 -27.37
N SER A 166 16.23 29.02 -27.46
CA SER A 166 15.31 28.77 -28.58
C SER A 166 15.88 29.28 -29.92
N LEU A 167 16.52 30.45 -29.92
CA LEU A 167 17.19 31.00 -31.11
C LEU A 167 18.39 30.15 -31.54
N ASP A 168 19.18 29.63 -30.61
CA ASP A 168 20.29 28.71 -30.87
C ASP A 168 19.75 27.39 -31.48
N CYS A 169 18.71 26.78 -30.89
CA CYS A 169 18.05 25.59 -31.44
C CYS A 169 17.59 25.78 -32.88
N ARG A 170 17.00 26.93 -33.22
CA ARG A 170 16.56 27.25 -34.60
C ARG A 170 17.71 27.39 -35.60
N LYS A 171 18.93 27.68 -35.14
CA LYS A 171 20.13 27.88 -35.99
C LYS A 171 21.00 26.64 -36.12
N SER A 172 21.17 25.88 -35.03
CA SER A 172 22.14 24.78 -34.93
C SER A 172 21.53 23.45 -34.44
N GLY A 173 20.21 23.34 -34.38
CA GLY A 173 19.50 22.13 -33.93
C GLY A 173 19.54 21.88 -32.41
N LYS A 174 20.37 22.61 -31.67
CA LYS A 174 20.52 22.53 -30.20
C LYS A 174 21.02 23.86 -29.59
N PRO A 175 20.83 24.09 -28.28
CA PRO A 175 21.31 25.29 -27.61
C PRO A 175 22.84 25.35 -27.53
N SER A 176 23.43 26.55 -27.40
CA SER A 176 24.86 26.65 -27.14
C SER A 176 25.22 26.24 -25.70
N LYS A 177 26.35 25.55 -25.52
CA LYS A 177 26.88 25.16 -24.19
C LYS A 177 27.04 26.35 -23.23
N VAL A 178 27.24 27.56 -23.76
CA VAL A 178 27.34 28.80 -22.97
C VAL A 178 25.98 29.18 -22.38
N VAL A 179 24.92 29.18 -23.20
CA VAL A 179 23.56 29.47 -22.74
C VAL A 179 23.08 28.40 -21.76
N ILE A 180 23.37 27.12 -22.00
CA ILE A 180 23.08 26.02 -21.06
C ILE A 180 23.76 26.26 -19.71
N LYS A 181 25.06 26.61 -19.70
CA LYS A 181 25.80 26.91 -18.45
C LYS A 181 25.22 28.13 -17.70
N GLN A 182 24.74 29.13 -18.43
CA GLN A 182 24.07 30.30 -17.85
C GLN A 182 22.70 29.97 -17.26
N ILE A 183 21.92 29.11 -17.93
CA ILE A 183 20.64 28.59 -17.42
C ILE A 183 20.88 27.79 -16.15
N ASN A 184 21.80 26.82 -16.16
CA ASN A 184 22.11 25.98 -14.99
C ASN A 184 22.59 26.81 -13.80
N LYS A 185 23.40 27.86 -14.03
CA LYS A 185 23.77 28.81 -12.97
C LYS A 185 22.54 29.55 -12.43
N HIS A 186 21.68 30.09 -13.29
CA HIS A 186 20.48 30.80 -12.84
C HIS A 186 19.48 29.90 -12.09
N ILE A 187 19.37 28.61 -12.45
CA ILE A 187 18.61 27.63 -11.65
C ILE A 187 19.26 27.48 -10.27
N LYS A 188 20.57 27.19 -10.22
CA LYS A 188 21.29 27.00 -8.94
C LYS A 188 21.20 28.22 -8.02
N ASP A 189 21.26 29.42 -8.58
CA ASP A 189 21.29 30.67 -7.80
C ASP A 189 19.88 31.15 -7.37
N HIS A 190 18.78 30.66 -7.98
CA HIS A 190 17.42 31.23 -7.82
C HIS A 190 16.25 30.24 -7.77
N TRP A 191 16.48 28.94 -7.79
CA TRP A 191 15.46 27.89 -7.63
C TRP A 191 15.69 27.13 -6.34
N HIS A 192 14.59 26.64 -5.76
CA HIS A 192 14.57 25.91 -4.49
C HIS A 192 14.07 24.49 -4.75
N THR A 193 14.52 23.53 -3.93
CA THR A 193 13.91 22.20 -3.87
C THR A 193 12.43 22.34 -3.52
N ASN A 194 11.56 21.65 -4.25
CA ASN A 194 10.15 21.57 -3.88
C ASN A 194 10.03 20.68 -2.64
N VAL A 195 9.90 21.31 -1.46
CA VAL A 195 9.75 20.64 -0.16
C VAL A 195 8.55 19.67 -0.10
N SER A 196 7.53 19.85 -0.95
CA SER A 196 6.37 18.96 -1.05
C SER A 196 6.53 17.82 -2.06
N SER A 197 7.71 17.67 -2.69
CA SER A 197 7.98 16.64 -3.69
C SER A 197 8.18 15.27 -3.04
N ILE A 198 7.10 14.51 -2.95
CA ILE A 198 7.08 13.14 -2.43
C ILE A 198 7.11 12.16 -3.60
N ASP A 199 7.87 11.08 -3.42
CA ASP A 199 8.17 10.01 -4.37
C ASP A 199 8.94 10.50 -5.63
N ILE A 200 10.24 10.20 -5.69
CA ILE A 200 11.14 10.54 -6.81
C ILE A 200 10.94 9.54 -7.98
N HIS A 201 9.68 9.34 -8.39
CA HIS A 201 9.38 8.69 -9.66
C HIS A 201 9.12 9.76 -10.70
N ALA A 202 9.96 9.80 -11.73
CA ALA A 202 9.84 10.75 -12.83
C ALA A 202 8.58 10.46 -13.65
N ASN A 203 7.47 11.13 -13.31
CA ASN A 203 6.18 10.96 -13.99
C ASN A 203 6.33 11.18 -15.50
N LYS A 204 6.21 10.09 -16.26
CA LYS A 204 6.25 10.10 -17.73
C LYS A 204 4.95 10.63 -18.36
N PHE A 205 4.70 11.93 -18.18
CA PHE A 205 3.70 12.67 -18.96
C PHE A 205 4.37 13.64 -19.94
N PHE A 206 4.95 13.07 -21.01
CA PHE A 206 5.45 13.83 -22.16
C PHE A 206 4.89 13.26 -23.47
N SER A 207 3.68 13.67 -23.82
CA SER A 207 3.09 13.45 -25.14
C SER A 207 3.75 14.35 -26.20
N GLN A 208 3.85 13.87 -27.44
CA GLN A 208 4.52 14.50 -28.58
C GLN A 208 3.80 15.77 -29.12
N HIS A 209 3.63 16.82 -28.30
CA HIS A 209 2.82 17.99 -28.65
C HIS A 209 3.61 19.31 -28.54
N PRO A 210 3.43 20.27 -29.47
CA PRO A 210 4.14 21.55 -29.46
C PRO A 210 3.54 22.54 -28.44
N GLY A 211 3.97 22.44 -27.17
CA GLY A 211 3.58 23.38 -26.11
C GLY A 211 4.32 23.10 -24.79
N SER A 212 4.28 24.06 -23.85
CA SER A 212 4.83 23.82 -22.50
C SER A 212 3.89 22.92 -21.68
N THR A 213 4.43 22.04 -20.83
CA THR A 213 3.63 21.13 -19.98
C THR A 213 2.65 21.88 -19.08
N HIS A 214 3.00 23.08 -18.61
CA HIS A 214 2.10 23.95 -17.86
C HIS A 214 0.83 24.30 -18.67
N CYS A 215 0.94 24.60 -19.96
CA CYS A 215 -0.21 24.92 -20.81
C CYS A 215 -1.21 23.74 -20.93
N TRP A 216 -0.75 22.51 -20.69
CA TRP A 216 -1.58 21.31 -20.68
C TRP A 216 -2.23 21.03 -19.33
N ILE A 217 -1.50 21.26 -18.24
CA ILE A 217 -1.97 20.93 -16.87
C ILE A 217 -2.79 22.08 -16.24
N ALA A 218 -2.49 23.35 -16.55
CA ALA A 218 -3.26 24.48 -16.00
C ALA A 218 -4.77 24.46 -16.36
N PRO A 219 -5.21 24.05 -17.57
CA PRO A 219 -6.62 23.82 -17.86
C PRO A 219 -7.31 22.81 -16.93
N PHE A 220 -6.61 21.76 -16.49
CA PHE A 220 -7.14 20.79 -15.52
C PHE A 220 -7.36 21.43 -14.14
N PHE A 221 -6.38 22.20 -13.64
CA PHE A 221 -6.54 22.93 -12.36
C PHE A 221 -7.63 24.00 -12.44
N ILE A 222 -7.68 24.79 -13.53
CA ILE A 222 -8.73 25.80 -13.75
C ILE A 222 -10.11 25.15 -13.85
N GLY A 223 -10.23 24.01 -14.56
CA GLY A 223 -11.47 23.25 -14.67
C GLY A 223 -11.93 22.68 -13.32
N THR A 224 -10.98 22.21 -12.49
CA THR A 224 -11.24 21.69 -11.15
C THR A 224 -11.63 22.80 -10.16
N ALA A 225 -10.95 23.94 -10.19
CA ALA A 225 -11.29 25.12 -9.39
C ALA A 225 -12.68 25.68 -9.75
N ARG A 226 -13.04 25.75 -11.05
CA ARG A 226 -14.40 26.08 -11.49
C ARG A 226 -15.44 25.06 -11.02
N ALA A 227 -15.08 23.78 -10.96
CA ALA A 227 -15.97 22.75 -10.42
C ALA A 227 -16.20 22.92 -8.91
N LEU A 228 -15.14 23.19 -8.13
CA LEU A 228 -15.27 23.56 -6.72
C LEU A 228 -16.14 24.81 -6.54
N GLN A 229 -15.94 25.84 -7.36
CA GLN A 229 -16.74 27.07 -7.38
C GLN A 229 -18.22 26.84 -7.74
N GLN A 230 -18.54 25.84 -8.57
CA GLN A 230 -19.92 25.48 -8.93
C GLN A 230 -20.59 24.64 -7.84
N LEU A 231 -19.85 23.71 -7.23
CA LEU A 231 -20.38 22.78 -6.24
C LEU A 231 -20.48 23.45 -4.84
N LYS A 232 -19.58 24.38 -4.50
CA LYS A 232 -19.51 25.13 -3.22
C LYS A 232 -19.81 24.25 -2.00
N ARG A 233 -20.82 24.65 -1.20
CA ARG A 233 -21.30 24.00 0.03
C ARG A 233 -21.95 22.62 -0.18
N ARG A 234 -21.97 22.10 -1.42
CA ARG A 234 -22.42 20.75 -1.75
C ARG A 234 -21.29 19.72 -1.80
N VAL A 235 -20.03 20.13 -1.66
CA VAL A 235 -18.88 19.22 -1.54
C VAL A 235 -18.37 19.21 -0.10
N ILE A 236 -18.01 18.01 0.37
CA ILE A 236 -17.12 17.78 1.50
C ILE A 236 -15.94 16.94 0.98
N ILE A 237 -14.72 17.31 1.34
CA ILE A 237 -13.50 16.53 1.15
C ILE A 237 -12.93 16.29 2.54
N GLU A 238 -12.91 15.02 2.93
CA GLU A 238 -12.38 14.53 4.19
C GLU A 238 -11.01 13.90 3.91
N ALA A 239 -9.98 14.34 4.62
CA ALA A 239 -8.65 13.74 4.55
C ALA A 239 -8.35 12.92 5.81
N ILE A 240 -7.80 11.72 5.61
CA ILE A 240 -7.44 10.76 6.66
C ILE A 240 -6.02 10.25 6.41
N VAL A 241 -5.18 10.26 7.44
CA VAL A 241 -3.89 9.55 7.43
C VAL A 241 -4.10 8.14 7.95
N GLY A 242 -3.76 7.12 7.15
CA GLY A 242 -3.88 5.72 7.57
C GLY A 242 -3.81 4.71 6.43
N GLU A 243 -3.56 3.45 6.79
CA GLU A 243 -3.57 2.34 5.84
C GLU A 243 -5.00 2.08 5.33
N VAL A 244 -5.15 1.92 4.01
CA VAL A 244 -6.46 1.93 3.35
C VAL A 244 -7.35 0.74 3.74
N THR A 245 -6.82 -0.47 3.92
CA THR A 245 -7.64 -1.60 4.39
C THR A 245 -8.13 -1.37 5.84
N GLN A 246 -7.27 -0.81 6.70
CA GLN A 246 -7.61 -0.46 8.07
C GLN A 246 -8.67 0.65 8.13
N ILE A 247 -8.52 1.73 7.35
CA ILE A 247 -9.51 2.83 7.31
C ILE A 247 -10.84 2.36 6.73
N VAL A 248 -10.82 1.55 5.66
CA VAL A 248 -12.05 0.98 5.09
C VAL A 248 -12.74 0.01 6.05
N ASP A 249 -11.99 -0.74 6.87
CA ASP A 249 -12.57 -1.58 7.94
C ASP A 249 -13.12 -0.73 9.10
N GLN A 250 -12.48 0.37 9.46
CA GLN A 250 -13.03 1.35 10.40
C GLN A 250 -14.34 1.96 9.90
N ILE A 251 -14.43 2.25 8.60
CA ILE A 251 -15.66 2.73 7.94
C ILE A 251 -16.75 1.65 7.93
N THR A 252 -16.41 0.42 7.53
CA THR A 252 -17.33 -0.71 7.46
C THR A 252 -17.94 -1.02 8.83
N ASN A 253 -17.13 -1.00 9.89
CA ASN A 253 -17.53 -1.41 11.24
C ASN A 253 -17.90 -0.24 12.16
N ARG A 254 -17.80 1.02 11.69
CA ARG A 254 -18.08 2.26 12.43
C ARG A 254 -17.26 2.42 13.73
N ILE A 255 -15.98 2.10 13.64
CA ILE A 255 -15.00 2.21 14.75
C ILE A 255 -13.90 3.23 14.40
N GLY A 256 -13.00 3.53 15.35
CA GLY A 256 -11.85 4.43 15.11
C GLY A 256 -12.28 5.81 14.61
N CYS A 257 -11.82 6.21 13.42
CA CYS A 257 -12.17 7.46 12.73
C CYS A 257 -13.65 7.62 12.36
N ARG A 258 -14.49 6.60 12.62
CA ARG A 258 -15.96 6.63 12.48
C ARG A 258 -16.70 6.35 13.78
N SER A 259 -16.00 6.29 14.91
CA SER A 259 -16.63 6.13 16.22
C SER A 259 -17.39 7.39 16.64
N ALA A 260 -18.55 7.20 17.29
CA ALA A 260 -19.41 8.28 17.77
C ALA A 260 -18.82 9.10 18.94
N GLN A 261 -17.64 8.73 19.44
CA GLN A 261 -16.94 9.37 20.56
C GLN A 261 -15.75 10.25 20.12
N SER A 262 -15.62 10.55 18.82
CA SER A 262 -14.67 11.57 18.36
C SER A 262 -15.00 12.92 19.02
N GLN A 263 -14.02 13.46 19.76
CA GLN A 263 -14.29 14.38 20.87
C GLN A 263 -14.84 15.76 20.44
N GLY A 264 -15.80 16.28 21.21
CA GLY A 264 -16.11 17.72 21.35
C GLY A 264 -16.74 18.45 20.16
N GLY A 265 -16.61 17.95 18.94
CA GLY A 265 -17.12 18.60 17.73
C GLY A 265 -18.56 18.19 17.36
N ALA A 266 -19.28 19.07 16.65
CA ALA A 266 -20.58 18.72 16.09
C ALA A 266 -20.48 17.48 15.18
N THR A 267 -21.33 16.48 15.46
CA THR A 267 -21.36 15.19 14.76
C THR A 267 -21.84 15.36 13.33
N ARG A 268 -20.92 15.69 12.41
CA ARG A 268 -21.13 15.52 10.97
C ARG A 268 -21.34 14.04 10.69
N ASP A 269 -22.51 13.68 10.18
CA ASP A 269 -22.84 12.33 9.74
C ASP A 269 -22.08 12.03 8.44
N TYR A 270 -21.00 11.27 8.55
CA TYR A 270 -20.11 10.92 7.44
C TYR A 270 -20.56 9.62 6.75
N PRO A 271 -20.40 9.53 5.42
CA PRO A 271 -20.78 8.34 4.70
C PRO A 271 -19.98 7.13 5.17
N HIS A 272 -20.72 6.03 5.34
CA HIS A 272 -20.20 4.68 5.53
C HIS A 272 -20.38 3.80 4.28
N VAL A 273 -20.97 4.37 3.22
CA VAL A 273 -21.17 3.76 1.90
C VAL A 273 -20.91 4.80 0.80
N TYR A 274 -20.30 4.36 -0.29
CA TYR A 274 -19.80 5.19 -1.37
C TYR A 274 -20.26 4.65 -2.73
N GLN A 275 -20.55 5.55 -3.68
CA GLN A 275 -20.89 5.16 -5.06
C GLN A 275 -19.66 4.68 -5.84
N VAL A 276 -18.48 5.24 -5.54
CA VAL A 276 -17.20 4.90 -6.20
C VAL A 276 -16.11 4.82 -5.14
N VAL A 277 -15.29 3.77 -5.19
CA VAL A 277 -14.00 3.69 -4.48
C VAL A 277 -12.89 3.59 -5.52
N HIS A 278 -11.92 4.50 -5.45
CA HIS A 278 -10.82 4.58 -6.43
C HIS A 278 -9.50 4.28 -5.72
N LEU A 279 -8.93 3.10 -6.00
CA LEU A 279 -7.77 2.55 -5.30
C LEU A 279 -6.44 2.86 -5.99
N SER A 280 -6.42 3.58 -7.13
CA SER A 280 -5.19 3.78 -7.90
C SER A 280 -4.49 2.43 -8.19
N ASN A 281 -3.18 2.34 -7.95
CA ASN A 281 -2.36 1.13 -7.98
C ASN A 281 -2.13 0.48 -6.61
N VAL A 282 -2.91 0.81 -5.57
CA VAL A 282 -2.87 0.14 -4.25
C VAL A 282 -2.87 -1.41 -4.36
N PRO A 283 -3.68 -2.05 -5.23
CA PRO A 283 -3.71 -3.52 -5.33
C PRO A 283 -2.34 -4.17 -5.60
N ASP A 284 -1.39 -3.46 -6.22
CA ASP A 284 -0.04 -3.95 -6.51
C ASP A 284 0.76 -4.31 -5.24
N TYR A 285 0.38 -3.70 -4.10
CA TYR A 285 1.11 -3.78 -2.83
C TYR A 285 0.39 -4.62 -1.77
N VAL A 286 -0.94 -4.77 -1.87
CA VAL A 286 -1.79 -5.32 -0.79
C VAL A 286 -2.42 -6.68 -1.13
N GLY A 287 -2.01 -7.34 -2.21
CA GLY A 287 -2.53 -8.66 -2.61
C GLY A 287 -3.64 -8.61 -3.65
N GLY A 288 -3.54 -7.67 -4.59
CA GLY A 288 -4.40 -7.58 -5.77
C GLY A 288 -5.87 -7.34 -5.45
N HIS A 289 -6.74 -7.78 -6.37
CA HIS A 289 -8.18 -7.56 -6.24
C HIS A 289 -8.84 -8.40 -5.14
N LEU A 290 -8.17 -9.41 -4.58
CA LEU A 290 -8.66 -10.13 -3.39
C LEU A 290 -8.90 -9.14 -2.24
N THR A 291 -7.90 -8.33 -1.91
CA THR A 291 -7.99 -7.33 -0.86
C THR A 291 -8.99 -6.22 -1.21
N SER A 292 -9.04 -5.79 -2.47
CA SER A 292 -10.07 -4.86 -2.97
C SER A 292 -11.49 -5.40 -2.75
N PHE A 293 -11.72 -6.71 -2.93
CA PHE A 293 -13.03 -7.33 -2.75
C PHE A 293 -13.39 -7.58 -1.27
N LEU A 294 -12.39 -7.84 -0.41
CA LEU A 294 -12.60 -8.07 1.02
C LEU A 294 -12.81 -6.79 1.83
N HIS A 295 -12.23 -5.66 1.40
CA HIS A 295 -12.28 -4.40 2.13
C HIS A 295 -13.16 -3.35 1.43
N ALA A 296 -12.90 -3.00 0.17
CA ALA A 296 -13.60 -1.90 -0.49
C ALA A 296 -15.04 -2.24 -0.93
N PHE A 297 -15.33 -3.47 -1.37
CA PHE A 297 -16.69 -3.88 -1.79
C PHE A 297 -17.77 -3.81 -0.67
N PRO A 298 -17.44 -4.11 0.61
CA PRO A 298 -18.30 -3.83 1.76
C PRO A 298 -18.88 -2.40 1.85
N ILE A 299 -18.09 -1.37 1.49
CA ILE A 299 -18.51 0.04 1.58
C ILE A 299 -19.12 0.57 0.27
N LEU A 300 -19.40 -0.28 -0.73
CA LEU A 300 -20.08 0.16 -1.95
C LEU A 300 -21.60 0.24 -1.80
N GLN A 301 -22.18 1.31 -2.34
CA GLN A 301 -23.62 1.52 -2.35
C GLN A 301 -24.36 0.41 -3.12
N ASN A 302 -25.33 -0.21 -2.44
CA ASN A 302 -26.18 -1.28 -2.96
C ASN A 302 -27.56 -0.71 -3.31
N ALA A 303 -27.64 0.07 -4.38
CA ALA A 303 -28.84 0.77 -4.84
C ALA A 303 -29.08 0.56 -6.34
N ALA A 304 -30.11 1.22 -6.90
CA ALA A 304 -30.44 1.12 -8.33
C ALA A 304 -29.26 1.51 -9.27
N CYS A 305 -28.36 2.38 -8.81
CA CYS A 305 -27.04 2.57 -9.41
C CYS A 305 -26.01 1.77 -8.59
N PRO A 306 -25.49 0.63 -9.08
CA PRO A 306 -24.56 -0.19 -8.31
C PRO A 306 -23.23 0.54 -8.11
N GLY A 307 -22.68 0.47 -6.90
CA GLY A 307 -21.36 1.01 -6.60
C GLY A 307 -20.24 0.35 -7.43
N THR A 308 -19.16 1.10 -7.67
CA THR A 308 -18.01 0.66 -8.49
C THR A 308 -16.67 0.79 -7.75
N ILE A 309 -15.77 -0.16 -7.95
CA ILE A 309 -14.35 -0.03 -7.59
C ILE A 309 -13.52 0.18 -8.85
N LYS A 310 -12.53 1.08 -8.75
CA LYS A 310 -11.58 1.37 -9.83
C LYS A 310 -10.15 1.17 -9.35
N SER A 311 -9.35 0.45 -10.14
CA SER A 311 -7.91 0.26 -9.90
C SER A 311 -7.17 0.03 -11.21
N THR A 312 -5.85 0.16 -11.13
CA THR A 312 -4.86 -0.09 -12.19
C THR A 312 -3.70 -0.89 -11.58
N CYS A 313 -2.84 -1.49 -12.40
CA CYS A 313 -1.55 -2.02 -11.98
C CYS A 313 -0.44 -1.24 -12.68
N LEU A 314 0.41 -0.57 -11.90
CA LEU A 314 1.49 0.28 -12.41
C LEU A 314 2.88 -0.25 -12.05
N ARG A 315 3.04 -0.92 -10.90
CA ARG A 315 4.36 -1.33 -10.40
C ARG A 315 4.99 -2.39 -11.28
N ASN A 316 4.26 -3.45 -11.63
CA ASN A 316 4.76 -4.58 -12.40
C ASN A 316 3.86 -4.96 -13.59
N SER A 317 3.22 -3.96 -14.23
CA SER A 317 2.33 -4.13 -15.40
C SER A 317 2.88 -5.10 -16.46
N LEU A 318 4.16 -4.94 -16.82
CA LEU A 318 4.89 -5.72 -17.82
C LEU A 318 4.97 -7.24 -17.53
N VAL A 319 4.69 -7.67 -16.31
CA VAL A 319 4.75 -9.08 -15.89
C VAL A 319 3.47 -9.84 -16.27
N TRP A 320 2.37 -9.12 -16.48
CA TRP A 320 1.05 -9.69 -16.66
C TRP A 320 0.67 -9.76 -18.14
N LYS A 321 0.25 -10.94 -18.60
CA LYS A 321 -0.19 -11.15 -19.98
C LYS A 321 -1.63 -10.70 -20.24
N SER A 322 -2.43 -10.61 -19.17
CA SER A 322 -3.82 -10.16 -19.17
C SER A 322 -4.29 -9.90 -17.74
N LEU A 323 -5.41 -9.18 -17.60
CA LEU A 323 -6.11 -9.04 -16.31
C LEU A 323 -6.45 -10.39 -15.68
N ALA A 324 -6.83 -11.38 -16.49
CA ALA A 324 -7.15 -12.72 -15.99
C ALA A 324 -5.94 -13.46 -15.39
N ASP A 325 -4.71 -13.08 -15.74
CA ASP A 325 -3.48 -13.63 -15.14
C ASP A 325 -3.14 -12.90 -13.83
N PHE A 326 -3.34 -11.57 -13.75
CA PHE A 326 -3.28 -10.81 -12.49
C PHE A 326 -4.30 -11.33 -11.47
N ASP A 327 -5.55 -11.51 -11.89
CA ASP A 327 -6.60 -12.06 -11.04
C ASP A 327 -6.34 -13.53 -10.68
N ASN A 328 -5.73 -14.32 -11.56
CA ASN A 328 -5.36 -15.71 -11.22
C ASN A 328 -4.29 -15.77 -10.12
N GLU A 329 -3.34 -14.83 -10.10
CA GLU A 329 -2.34 -14.76 -9.04
C GLU A 329 -2.98 -14.62 -7.66
N TYR A 330 -3.84 -13.61 -7.48
CA TYR A 330 -4.34 -13.22 -6.15
C TYR A 330 -5.68 -13.85 -5.76
N LEU A 331 -6.61 -14.03 -6.71
CA LEU A 331 -7.94 -14.61 -6.46
C LEU A 331 -7.99 -16.12 -6.74
N LEU A 332 -6.93 -16.72 -7.30
CA LEU A 332 -6.88 -18.12 -7.69
C LEU A 332 -8.01 -18.52 -8.66
N THR A 333 -8.35 -17.63 -9.61
CA THR A 333 -9.48 -17.79 -10.55
C THR A 333 -9.46 -19.09 -11.35
N GLY A 334 -8.27 -19.64 -11.64
CA GLY A 334 -8.12 -20.93 -12.31
C GLY A 334 -8.39 -22.16 -11.44
N THR A 335 -8.43 -22.05 -10.10
CA THR A 335 -8.42 -23.25 -9.22
C THR A 335 -9.69 -24.08 -9.18
N THR A 336 -10.79 -23.59 -9.75
CA THR A 336 -12.07 -24.29 -9.73
C THR A 336 -12.35 -24.96 -11.08
N ARG A 337 -13.29 -25.91 -11.12
CA ARG A 337 -13.90 -26.40 -12.39
C ARG A 337 -14.71 -25.31 -13.12
N MET A 338 -14.71 -24.10 -12.59
CA MET A 338 -15.61 -23.02 -12.98
C MET A 338 -14.79 -21.95 -13.69
N GLN A 339 -15.27 -21.52 -14.85
CA GLN A 339 -14.65 -20.42 -15.58
C GLN A 339 -14.72 -19.14 -14.73
N GLY A 340 -13.71 -18.26 -14.86
CA GLY A 340 -13.39 -17.19 -13.87
C GLY A 340 -14.54 -16.34 -13.33
N SER A 341 -15.63 -16.21 -14.10
CA SER A 341 -16.97 -15.76 -13.65
C SER A 341 -17.40 -16.23 -12.24
N ALA A 342 -17.02 -17.44 -11.84
CA ALA A 342 -17.48 -18.04 -10.59
C ALA A 342 -16.70 -17.60 -9.34
N VAL A 343 -15.40 -17.34 -9.45
CA VAL A 343 -14.66 -16.75 -8.32
C VAL A 343 -15.16 -15.33 -8.06
N TYR A 344 -15.48 -14.55 -9.11
CA TYR A 344 -16.19 -13.28 -8.94
C TYR A 344 -17.57 -13.44 -8.29
N SER A 345 -18.29 -14.55 -8.58
CA SER A 345 -19.57 -14.84 -7.93
C SER A 345 -19.46 -15.13 -6.43
N LEU A 346 -18.34 -15.71 -5.95
CA LEU A 346 -18.07 -15.88 -4.50
C LEU A 346 -18.15 -14.54 -3.77
N PHE A 347 -17.56 -13.49 -4.35
CA PHE A 347 -17.51 -12.14 -3.80
C PHE A 347 -18.71 -11.25 -4.17
N ARG A 348 -19.66 -11.77 -4.99
CA ARG A 348 -20.74 -11.03 -5.66
C ARG A 348 -20.28 -9.81 -6.50
N VAL A 349 -19.14 -9.97 -7.17
CA VAL A 349 -18.51 -8.96 -8.05
C VAL A 349 -18.78 -9.28 -9.54
N LYS A 350 -18.99 -8.25 -10.36
CA LYS A 350 -18.88 -8.34 -11.83
C LYS A 350 -17.51 -7.80 -12.27
N PRO A 351 -16.74 -8.55 -13.08
CA PRO A 351 -15.49 -8.05 -13.66
C PRO A 351 -15.75 -6.95 -14.72
N PRO A 352 -14.70 -6.23 -15.17
CA PRO A 352 -14.81 -5.23 -16.22
C PRO A 352 -15.41 -5.78 -17.52
N THR A 353 -16.28 -5.00 -18.17
CA THR A 353 -16.95 -5.40 -19.42
C THR A 353 -16.03 -5.33 -20.65
N LYS A 354 -14.97 -4.52 -20.58
CA LYS A 354 -13.85 -4.53 -21.52
C LYS A 354 -12.69 -5.21 -20.80
N ALA A 355 -12.36 -6.43 -21.22
CA ALA A 355 -11.09 -7.03 -20.84
C ALA A 355 -9.98 -6.40 -21.69
N PRO A 356 -8.78 -6.16 -21.13
CA PRO A 356 -7.64 -5.70 -21.91
C PRO A 356 -7.29 -6.69 -23.03
N GLU A 357 -6.85 -6.18 -24.19
CA GLU A 357 -6.44 -6.98 -25.34
C GLU A 357 -5.25 -7.90 -24.95
N PRO A 358 -5.31 -9.21 -25.23
CA PRO A 358 -4.22 -10.13 -24.88
C PRO A 358 -2.92 -9.76 -25.60
N GLY A 359 -1.87 -9.48 -24.83
CA GLY A 359 -0.53 -9.19 -25.37
C GLY A 359 -0.15 -7.71 -25.43
N ASP A 360 -1.03 -6.78 -25.03
CA ASP A 360 -0.61 -5.40 -24.73
C ASP A 360 -0.01 -5.33 -23.30
N PRO A 361 1.31 -5.10 -23.13
CA PRO A 361 1.98 -5.12 -21.84
C PRO A 361 1.69 -3.88 -20.97
N VAL A 362 1.10 -2.82 -21.52
CA VAL A 362 0.67 -1.64 -20.74
C VAL A 362 -0.84 -1.61 -20.49
N SER A 363 -1.59 -2.58 -20.99
CA SER A 363 -3.05 -2.64 -20.84
C SER A 363 -3.53 -2.63 -19.39
N LEU A 364 -2.75 -3.17 -18.44
CA LEU A 364 -3.06 -3.09 -17.00
C LEU A 364 -2.74 -1.74 -16.34
N ALA A 365 -2.06 -0.82 -17.04
CA ALA A 365 -1.86 0.55 -16.58
C ALA A 365 -3.09 1.45 -16.83
N GLU A 366 -4.14 0.92 -17.46
CA GLU A 366 -5.45 1.57 -17.54
C GLU A 366 -6.32 1.31 -16.30
N TYR A 367 -7.27 2.21 -16.04
CA TYR A 367 -8.25 2.03 -14.98
C TYR A 367 -9.33 1.03 -15.37
N HIS A 368 -9.38 -0.06 -14.62
CA HIS A 368 -10.37 -1.12 -14.73
C HIS A 368 -11.50 -0.89 -13.71
N GLU A 369 -12.73 -1.30 -14.04
CA GLU A 369 -13.91 -1.05 -13.21
C GLU A 369 -14.66 -2.35 -12.85
N TRP A 370 -14.78 -2.61 -11.55
CA TRP A 370 -15.58 -3.72 -11.01
C TRP A 370 -16.87 -3.17 -10.41
N THR A 371 -17.98 -3.89 -10.60
CA THR A 371 -19.31 -3.46 -10.12
C THR A 371 -20.00 -4.58 -9.35
N ARG A 372 -21.02 -4.26 -8.55
CA ARG A 372 -21.78 -5.29 -7.80
C ARG A 372 -22.74 -6.08 -8.72
N PHE A 373 -22.99 -7.36 -8.41
CA PHE A 373 -24.14 -8.07 -8.99
C PHE A 373 -25.46 -7.41 -8.60
N ASP A 374 -26.45 -7.45 -9.50
CA ASP A 374 -27.80 -6.93 -9.21
C ASP A 374 -28.59 -8.01 -8.46
N GLU A 375 -29.04 -7.68 -7.25
CA GLU A 375 -29.76 -8.61 -6.37
C GLU A 375 -31.11 -9.05 -6.96
N LYS A 376 -31.72 -8.28 -7.87
CA LYS A 376 -32.96 -8.67 -8.56
C LYS A 376 -32.75 -9.77 -9.60
N ARG A 377 -31.51 -10.15 -9.92
CA ARG A 377 -31.17 -11.31 -10.78
C ARG A 377 -30.73 -12.55 -10.01
N ILE A 378 -30.94 -12.59 -8.69
CA ILE A 378 -30.57 -13.73 -7.82
C ILE A 378 -31.30 -15.04 -8.20
N GLU A 379 -32.42 -15.01 -8.92
CA GLU A 379 -33.04 -16.25 -9.45
C GLU A 379 -32.11 -17.05 -10.40
N PHE A 380 -31.09 -16.42 -11.00
CA PHE A 380 -30.05 -17.13 -11.76
C PHE A 380 -28.95 -17.74 -10.86
N SER A 381 -28.83 -17.32 -9.59
CA SER A 381 -27.70 -17.66 -8.71
C SER A 381 -27.70 -19.12 -8.23
N ALA A 382 -28.87 -19.79 -8.22
CA ALA A 382 -28.95 -21.23 -7.96
C ALA A 382 -28.15 -22.08 -8.97
N LYS A 383 -27.85 -21.53 -10.16
CA LYS A 383 -26.95 -22.14 -11.17
C LYS A 383 -25.52 -21.58 -11.16
N ALA A 384 -25.24 -20.51 -10.42
CA ALA A 384 -23.93 -19.85 -10.34
C ALA A 384 -23.19 -20.11 -9.02
N THR A 385 -23.85 -20.75 -8.05
CA THR A 385 -23.24 -21.16 -6.78
C THR A 385 -22.25 -22.31 -7.01
N PRO A 386 -20.94 -22.19 -6.68
CA PRO A 386 -20.04 -23.33 -6.60
C PRO A 386 -20.63 -24.52 -5.85
N ALA A 387 -20.41 -25.72 -6.38
CA ALA A 387 -20.54 -26.95 -5.61
C ALA A 387 -19.57 -26.89 -4.41
N ARG A 388 -19.97 -27.52 -3.29
CA ARG A 388 -19.25 -27.52 -2.02
C ARG A 388 -17.75 -27.82 -2.19
N GLU A 389 -17.44 -28.85 -2.97
CA GLU A 389 -16.08 -29.34 -3.22
C GLU A 389 -15.22 -28.30 -3.94
N SER A 390 -15.83 -27.40 -4.73
CA SER A 390 -15.13 -26.30 -5.41
C SER A 390 -14.78 -25.17 -4.45
N LEU A 391 -15.65 -24.86 -3.48
CA LEU A 391 -15.34 -23.90 -2.41
C LEU A 391 -14.24 -24.45 -1.48
N GLU A 392 -14.37 -25.70 -1.03
CA GLU A 392 -13.37 -26.36 -0.17
C GLU A 392 -12.00 -26.40 -0.86
N ARG A 393 -11.96 -26.78 -2.15
CA ARG A 393 -10.75 -26.77 -2.98
C ARG A 393 -10.12 -25.38 -3.10
N TRP A 394 -10.92 -24.33 -3.32
CA TRP A 394 -10.44 -22.95 -3.41
C TRP A 394 -9.89 -22.44 -2.08
N LEU A 395 -10.58 -22.72 -0.95
CA LEU A 395 -10.10 -22.37 0.39
C LEU A 395 -8.76 -23.05 0.71
N TYR A 396 -8.61 -24.34 0.40
CA TYR A 396 -7.31 -25.02 0.53
C TYR A 396 -6.22 -24.39 -0.35
N ALA A 397 -6.55 -23.95 -1.56
CA ALA A 397 -5.59 -23.31 -2.45
C ALA A 397 -5.14 -21.94 -1.93
N ILE A 398 -6.07 -21.12 -1.41
CA ILE A 398 -5.78 -19.85 -0.74
C ILE A 398 -4.86 -20.09 0.46
N PHE A 399 -5.21 -21.02 1.35
CA PHE A 399 -4.40 -21.35 2.52
C PHE A 399 -2.97 -21.75 2.13
N LEU A 400 -2.80 -22.68 1.17
CA LEU A 400 -1.48 -23.13 0.73
C LEU A 400 -0.68 -22.02 0.01
N LYS A 401 -1.35 -21.09 -0.70
CA LYS A 401 -0.69 -19.93 -1.33
C LYS A 401 -0.17 -18.95 -0.28
N SER A 402 -0.99 -18.56 0.70
CA SER A 402 -0.61 -17.64 1.77
C SER A 402 0.41 -18.24 2.75
N ALA A 403 0.32 -19.55 3.03
CA ALA A 403 1.28 -20.25 3.90
C ALA A 403 2.64 -20.47 3.22
N LEU A 404 2.65 -20.73 1.91
CA LEU A 404 3.84 -21.14 1.14
C LEU A 404 3.95 -20.37 -0.18
N PRO A 405 4.09 -19.02 -0.17
CA PRO A 405 4.33 -18.23 -1.37
C PRO A 405 5.54 -18.73 -2.17
N VAL A 406 5.55 -18.50 -3.48
CA VAL A 406 6.55 -19.06 -4.41
C VAL A 406 7.89 -18.34 -4.26
N GLN A 407 8.97 -19.11 -4.20
CA GLN A 407 10.34 -18.58 -4.22
C GLN A 407 10.59 -17.86 -5.57
N GLN A 408 11.09 -16.63 -5.51
CA GLN A 408 11.52 -15.81 -6.64
C GLN A 408 13.05 -15.73 -6.67
N ASP A 409 13.61 -15.54 -7.86
CA ASP A 409 15.06 -15.44 -8.05
C ASP A 409 15.53 -13.99 -7.85
N LEU A 410 16.42 -13.78 -6.89
CA LEU A 410 17.02 -12.48 -6.56
C LEU A 410 18.29 -12.16 -7.36
N GLN A 411 18.78 -13.05 -8.24
CA GLN A 411 20.10 -12.91 -8.89
C GLN A 411 20.23 -11.69 -9.83
N SER A 412 19.16 -10.98 -10.16
CA SER A 412 19.19 -9.77 -10.98
C SER A 412 18.61 -8.55 -10.24
N PRO A 413 19.45 -7.62 -9.75
CA PRO A 413 19.01 -6.41 -9.05
C PRO A 413 18.13 -5.46 -9.87
N SER A 414 18.07 -5.60 -11.20
CA SER A 414 17.13 -4.85 -12.04
C SER A 414 15.70 -5.40 -11.99
N SER A 415 15.42 -6.43 -11.20
CA SER A 415 14.11 -7.13 -11.19
C SER A 415 13.17 -6.75 -10.04
N TYR A 416 13.61 -5.94 -9.06
CA TYR A 416 12.78 -5.57 -7.89
C TYR A 416 11.47 -4.87 -8.25
N SER A 417 11.44 -4.09 -9.35
CA SER A 417 10.22 -3.48 -9.89
C SER A 417 9.22 -4.53 -10.38
N LEU A 418 9.70 -5.66 -10.92
CA LEU A 418 8.91 -6.71 -11.54
C LEU A 418 8.46 -7.81 -10.56
N PHE A 419 9.02 -7.91 -9.36
CA PHE A 419 8.63 -8.98 -8.41
C PHE A 419 7.12 -8.99 -8.14
N VAL A 420 6.55 -10.19 -8.07
CA VAL A 420 5.15 -10.40 -7.69
C VAL A 420 5.10 -10.54 -6.18
N TYR A 421 4.49 -9.59 -5.49
CA TYR A 421 4.41 -9.64 -4.03
C TYR A 421 3.37 -10.66 -3.58
N SER A 422 3.65 -11.34 -2.47
CA SER A 422 2.69 -12.15 -1.72
C SER A 422 2.51 -11.58 -0.32
N PRO A 423 1.91 -10.38 -0.17
CA PRO A 423 1.87 -9.64 1.10
C PRO A 423 0.82 -10.17 2.10
N LEU A 424 0.12 -11.25 1.75
CA LEU A 424 -1.04 -11.76 2.49
C LEU A 424 -0.62 -12.86 3.47
N ASN A 425 -0.69 -12.53 4.76
CA ASN A 425 -0.56 -13.48 5.87
C ASN A 425 -1.84 -14.32 6.07
N LEU A 426 -1.80 -15.29 6.99
CA LEU A 426 -2.91 -16.23 7.22
C LEU A 426 -4.19 -15.58 7.79
N ASN A 427 -4.13 -14.33 8.24
CA ASN A 427 -5.30 -13.55 8.63
C ASN A 427 -6.29 -13.37 7.46
N VAL A 428 -5.81 -13.34 6.20
CA VAL A 428 -6.66 -13.23 5.01
C VAL A 428 -7.67 -14.38 4.90
N PHE A 429 -7.30 -15.58 5.36
CA PHE A 429 -8.19 -16.75 5.34
C PHE A 429 -9.46 -16.51 6.17
N PHE A 430 -9.30 -15.90 7.35
CA PHE A 430 -10.43 -15.58 8.23
C PHE A 430 -11.25 -14.39 7.72
N ARG A 431 -10.60 -13.39 7.11
CA ARG A 431 -11.28 -12.27 6.43
C ARG A 431 -12.13 -12.75 5.25
N ILE A 432 -11.63 -13.70 4.46
CA ILE A 432 -12.40 -14.38 3.41
C ILE A 432 -13.62 -15.07 3.99
N ILE A 433 -13.44 -15.86 5.07
CA ILE A 433 -14.55 -16.58 5.72
C ILE A 433 -15.62 -15.62 6.23
N GLU A 434 -15.25 -14.55 6.92
CA GLU A 434 -16.18 -13.52 7.41
C GLU A 434 -16.98 -12.88 6.25
N TYR A 435 -16.29 -12.49 5.18
CA TYR A 435 -16.93 -11.87 4.02
C TYR A 435 -17.90 -12.82 3.32
N ILE A 436 -17.50 -14.07 3.04
CA ILE A 436 -18.41 -15.04 2.39
C ILE A 436 -19.57 -15.45 3.32
N GLN A 437 -19.36 -15.57 4.63
CA GLN A 437 -20.48 -15.79 5.56
C GLN A 437 -21.50 -14.64 5.54
N ARG A 438 -21.05 -13.38 5.43
CA ARG A 438 -21.95 -12.22 5.23
C ARG A 438 -22.71 -12.25 3.91
N LEU A 439 -22.14 -12.87 2.88
CA LEU A 439 -22.80 -13.13 1.60
C LEU A 439 -23.71 -14.38 1.61
N GLY A 440 -23.89 -15.04 2.76
CA GLY A 440 -24.82 -16.15 2.96
C GLY A 440 -24.27 -17.53 2.58
N TRP A 441 -22.95 -17.68 2.43
CA TRP A 441 -22.33 -18.98 2.13
C TRP A 441 -22.50 -19.98 3.31
N PRO A 442 -22.78 -21.28 3.08
CA PRO A 442 -23.09 -22.23 4.14
C PRO A 442 -21.93 -22.44 5.13
N ALA A 443 -22.15 -22.08 6.40
CA ALA A 443 -21.11 -22.13 7.43
C ALA A 443 -20.48 -23.52 7.62
N HIS A 444 -21.26 -24.60 7.43
CA HIS A 444 -20.79 -25.98 7.60
C HIS A 444 -19.85 -26.47 6.48
N TRP A 445 -19.82 -25.82 5.31
CA TRP A 445 -18.81 -26.08 4.26
C TRP A 445 -17.44 -25.54 4.67
N ILE A 446 -17.45 -24.40 5.38
CA ILE A 446 -16.25 -23.68 5.79
C ILE A 446 -15.64 -24.30 7.05
N SER A 447 -16.47 -24.70 8.02
CA SER A 447 -16.00 -25.28 9.29
C SER A 447 -15.20 -26.57 9.08
N GLY A 448 -15.52 -27.37 8.06
CA GLY A 448 -14.77 -28.58 7.70
C GLY A 448 -13.33 -28.26 7.31
N VAL A 449 -13.13 -27.34 6.36
CA VAL A 449 -11.80 -26.89 5.91
C VAL A 449 -10.98 -26.32 7.06
N LEU A 450 -11.59 -25.45 7.88
CA LEU A 450 -10.89 -24.86 9.03
C LEU A 450 -10.51 -25.92 10.07
N SER A 451 -11.42 -26.87 10.36
CA SER A 451 -11.15 -28.02 11.23
C SER A 451 -9.98 -28.87 10.73
N ASP A 452 -9.96 -29.22 9.45
CA ASP A 452 -8.87 -30.02 8.86
C ASP A 452 -7.52 -29.29 8.90
N ILE A 453 -7.50 -27.96 8.78
CA ILE A 453 -6.28 -27.16 8.93
C ILE A 453 -5.81 -27.16 10.39
N VAL A 454 -6.65 -26.78 11.36
CA VAL A 454 -6.22 -26.69 12.77
C VAL A 454 -5.95 -28.05 13.43
N THR A 455 -6.42 -29.15 12.84
CA THR A 455 -6.14 -30.52 13.30
C THR A 455 -5.05 -31.24 12.50
N ASN A 456 -4.36 -30.55 11.57
CA ASN A 456 -3.31 -31.13 10.72
C ASN A 456 -3.80 -32.36 9.91
N ASN A 457 -5.04 -32.33 9.44
CA ASN A 457 -5.72 -33.43 8.76
C ASN A 457 -6.04 -33.15 7.27
N VAL A 458 -5.59 -32.01 6.74
CA VAL A 458 -5.79 -31.57 5.35
C VAL A 458 -5.57 -32.69 4.34
N THR A 459 -6.64 -33.09 3.65
CA THR A 459 -6.61 -34.03 2.53
C THR A 459 -7.18 -33.35 1.29
N THR A 460 -6.37 -33.16 0.25
CA THR A 460 -6.75 -32.25 -0.83
C THR A 460 -6.17 -32.58 -2.22
N THR A 461 -6.79 -32.00 -3.24
CA THR A 461 -6.46 -32.13 -4.68
C THR A 461 -5.71 -30.91 -5.24
N VAL A 462 -5.37 -29.94 -4.39
CA VAL A 462 -4.51 -28.78 -4.72
C VAL A 462 -3.11 -28.98 -4.13
N ARG A 463 -2.15 -28.20 -4.63
CA ARG A 463 -0.76 -28.22 -4.18
C ARG A 463 -0.27 -26.78 -3.95
N PRO A 464 0.75 -26.56 -3.12
CA PRO A 464 1.37 -25.25 -2.98
C PRO A 464 1.94 -24.78 -4.32
N PRO A 465 1.86 -23.47 -4.63
CA PRO A 465 2.16 -22.96 -5.96
C PRO A 465 3.63 -23.14 -6.37
N ARG A 466 3.90 -23.18 -7.68
CA ARG A 466 5.17 -23.54 -8.29
C ARG A 466 5.66 -22.54 -9.34
N SER A 467 4.76 -21.80 -9.99
CA SER A 467 5.13 -20.66 -10.85
C SER A 467 4.79 -19.31 -10.22
N VAL A 468 5.56 -18.29 -10.61
CA VAL A 468 5.34 -16.88 -10.26
C VAL A 468 5.57 -16.02 -11.52
N PRO A 469 4.56 -15.27 -12.02
CA PRO A 469 3.14 -15.37 -11.66
C PRO A 469 2.58 -16.80 -11.72
N LEU A 470 1.56 -17.07 -10.91
CA LEU A 470 0.87 -18.35 -10.94
C LEU A 470 0.17 -18.55 -12.28
N SER A 471 0.54 -19.61 -12.99
CA SER A 471 -0.06 -19.91 -14.29
C SER A 471 -1.49 -20.42 -14.11
N ARG A 472 -2.40 -19.99 -15.00
CA ARG A 472 -3.79 -20.49 -15.01
C ARG A 472 -3.86 -22.02 -15.15
N LYS A 473 -2.94 -22.63 -15.91
CA LYS A 473 -2.82 -24.09 -16.05
C LYS A 473 -2.49 -24.77 -14.72
N GLU A 474 -1.56 -24.23 -13.95
CA GLU A 474 -1.21 -24.79 -12.64
C GLU A 474 -2.38 -24.69 -11.68
N ALA A 475 -3.01 -23.52 -11.56
CA ALA A 475 -4.21 -23.33 -10.75
C ALA A 475 -5.31 -24.35 -11.10
N GLN A 476 -5.58 -24.54 -12.40
CA GLN A 476 -6.57 -25.50 -12.92
C GLN A 476 -6.22 -26.98 -12.66
N THR A 477 -4.97 -27.30 -12.32
CA THR A 477 -4.53 -28.70 -12.22
C THR A 477 -5.17 -29.39 -11.01
N VAL A 478 -5.90 -30.47 -11.27
CA VAL A 478 -6.49 -31.33 -10.24
C VAL A 478 -5.56 -32.52 -10.00
N PHE A 479 -4.90 -32.53 -8.83
CA PHE A 479 -4.04 -33.62 -8.41
C PHE A 479 -4.86 -34.72 -7.70
N PRO A 480 -4.35 -35.97 -7.63
CA PRO A 480 -4.93 -36.99 -6.77
C PRO A 480 -5.08 -36.50 -5.32
N ALA A 481 -6.15 -36.93 -4.64
CA ALA A 481 -6.37 -36.57 -3.25
C ALA A 481 -5.24 -37.14 -2.37
N ARG A 482 -4.56 -36.27 -1.62
CA ARG A 482 -3.43 -36.61 -0.75
C ARG A 482 -3.56 -35.89 0.58
N LYS A 483 -3.18 -36.56 1.67
CA LYS A 483 -2.97 -35.92 2.97
C LYS A 483 -1.68 -35.11 2.94
N ILE A 484 -1.78 -33.81 3.21
CA ILE A 484 -0.67 -32.85 3.22
C ILE A 484 -0.48 -32.38 4.67
N LYS A 485 0.74 -32.46 5.19
CA LYS A 485 1.03 -31.94 6.53
C LYS A 485 1.12 -30.42 6.53
N VAL A 486 0.43 -29.80 7.49
CA VAL A 486 0.37 -28.35 7.70
C VAL A 486 0.76 -27.94 9.13
N ALA A 487 1.30 -28.89 9.91
CA ALA A 487 1.67 -28.77 11.33
C ALA A 487 2.33 -27.43 11.70
N ALA A 488 3.27 -26.96 10.88
CA ALA A 488 4.03 -25.74 11.14
C ALA A 488 3.16 -24.48 11.26
N PHE A 489 1.95 -24.47 10.68
CA PHE A 489 1.01 -23.35 10.72
C PHE A 489 -0.15 -23.55 11.72
N VAL A 490 -0.24 -24.71 12.39
CA VAL A 490 -1.36 -25.04 13.28
C VAL A 490 -1.43 -24.13 14.51
N ALA A 491 -0.28 -23.75 15.07
CA ALA A 491 -0.24 -22.83 16.21
C ALA A 491 -0.83 -21.47 15.88
N GLU A 492 -0.42 -20.87 14.75
CA GLU A 492 -1.00 -19.62 14.26
C GLU A 492 -2.48 -19.80 13.87
N MET A 493 -2.83 -20.80 13.05
CA MET A 493 -4.20 -21.00 12.57
C MET A 493 -5.19 -21.25 13.71
N SER A 494 -4.82 -22.01 14.75
CA SER A 494 -5.69 -22.22 15.92
C SER A 494 -5.80 -20.96 16.79
N THR A 495 -4.73 -20.17 16.90
CA THR A 495 -4.77 -18.85 17.58
C THR A 495 -5.68 -17.88 16.84
N LEU A 496 -5.49 -17.70 15.53
CA LEU A 496 -6.32 -16.83 14.69
C LEU A 496 -7.79 -17.29 14.69
N ALA A 497 -8.05 -18.60 14.60
CA ALA A 497 -9.41 -19.13 14.67
C ALA A 497 -10.10 -18.81 16.02
N ALA A 498 -9.37 -18.84 17.13
CA ALA A 498 -9.89 -18.38 18.42
C ALA A 498 -10.18 -16.88 18.42
N LEU A 499 -9.24 -16.04 17.96
CA LEU A 499 -9.41 -14.57 17.88
C LEU A 499 -10.62 -14.17 17.02
N TRP A 500 -10.80 -14.81 15.87
CA TRP A 500 -11.90 -14.55 14.93
C TRP A 500 -13.24 -15.20 15.35
N SER A 501 -13.25 -16.10 16.35
CA SER A 501 -14.44 -16.88 16.74
C SER A 501 -15.68 -16.04 17.07
N ARG A 502 -15.51 -14.82 17.62
CA ARG A 502 -16.61 -13.90 17.95
C ARG A 502 -17.24 -13.24 16.72
N THR A 503 -16.50 -13.15 15.61
CA THR A 503 -16.96 -12.54 14.35
C THR A 503 -17.54 -13.61 13.41
N LEU A 504 -17.00 -14.83 13.45
CA LEU A 504 -17.38 -15.91 12.54
C LEU A 504 -18.63 -16.65 13.01
N LYS A 505 -19.63 -16.74 12.13
CA LYS A 505 -20.90 -17.45 12.36
C LYS A 505 -20.79 -18.93 11.99
N LEU A 506 -19.74 -19.59 12.48
CA LEU A 506 -19.53 -21.03 12.28
C LEU A 506 -20.48 -21.81 13.18
N GLY A 507 -21.58 -22.30 12.62
CA GLY A 507 -22.61 -23.06 13.35
C GLY A 507 -22.19 -24.45 13.86
N ILE A 508 -20.90 -24.79 13.76
CA ILE A 508 -20.29 -26.02 14.27
C ILE A 508 -19.00 -25.60 14.99
N ALA A 509 -18.81 -26.09 16.22
CA ALA A 509 -17.59 -25.84 16.97
C ALA A 509 -16.38 -26.46 16.26
N VAL A 510 -15.37 -25.63 15.97
CA VAL A 510 -14.08 -26.11 15.46
C VAL A 510 -13.34 -26.80 16.63
N PRO A 511 -12.88 -28.05 16.47
CA PRO A 511 -12.28 -28.80 17.57
C PRO A 511 -10.93 -28.22 18.00
N GLY A 512 -10.67 -28.24 19.30
CA GLY A 512 -9.34 -27.93 19.86
C GLY A 512 -8.89 -26.46 19.77
N LEU A 513 -9.81 -25.51 19.56
CA LEU A 513 -9.46 -24.09 19.65
C LEU A 513 -9.04 -23.70 21.08
N PRO A 514 -7.99 -22.88 21.24
CA PRO A 514 -7.58 -22.38 22.55
C PRO A 514 -8.64 -21.40 23.10
N PRO A 515 -8.89 -21.40 24.43
CA PRO A 515 -9.72 -20.38 25.06
C PRO A 515 -9.08 -18.99 24.91
N LEU A 516 -9.88 -17.92 24.78
CA LEU A 516 -9.39 -16.57 24.50
C LEU A 516 -8.49 -16.01 25.63
N GLU A 517 -8.73 -16.44 26.86
CA GLU A 517 -7.92 -16.17 28.05
C GLU A 517 -6.47 -16.68 27.88
N SER A 518 -6.28 -17.74 27.07
CA SER A 518 -4.98 -18.35 26.78
C SER A 518 -4.30 -17.80 25.52
N VAL A 519 -4.90 -16.83 24.83
CA VAL A 519 -4.25 -16.14 23.70
C VAL A 519 -3.58 -14.86 24.20
N TRP A 520 -2.26 -14.79 24.03
CA TRP A 520 -1.42 -13.73 24.56
C TRP A 520 -0.62 -13.05 23.46
N LYS A 521 -0.36 -11.75 23.65
CA LYS A 521 0.53 -10.97 22.82
C LYS A 521 1.94 -11.12 23.37
N TYR A 522 2.84 -11.59 22.52
CA TYR A 522 4.25 -11.73 22.79
C TYR A 522 5.05 -10.72 22.00
N ARG A 523 6.19 -10.33 22.54
CA ARG A 523 7.17 -9.49 21.89
C ARG A 523 8.53 -10.18 21.96
N VAL A 524 9.20 -10.34 20.83
CA VAL A 524 10.54 -10.95 20.73
C VAL A 524 11.55 -9.94 20.19
N LYS A 525 12.72 -9.83 20.83
CA LYS A 525 13.83 -8.99 20.38
C LYS A 525 14.82 -9.81 19.56
N LEU A 526 14.81 -9.62 18.24
CA LEU A 526 15.69 -10.35 17.31
C LEU A 526 17.10 -9.75 17.26
N LYS A 527 18.08 -10.58 16.89
CA LYS A 527 19.51 -10.23 16.92
C LYS A 527 20.06 -10.01 15.52
N GLN A 528 20.81 -8.93 15.34
CA GLN A 528 21.53 -8.61 14.10
C GLN A 528 20.66 -8.70 12.83
N VAL A 529 19.42 -8.24 12.92
CA VAL A 529 18.57 -8.09 11.73
C VAL A 529 19.02 -6.82 11.00
N PRO A 530 19.51 -6.92 9.75
CA PRO A 530 19.92 -5.74 9.02
C PRO A 530 18.69 -4.94 8.60
N LEU A 531 18.82 -3.61 8.55
CA LEU A 531 17.79 -2.78 7.94
C LEU A 531 17.59 -3.22 6.47
N PRO A 532 16.35 -3.44 6.02
CA PRO A 532 16.11 -3.83 4.64
C PRO A 532 16.66 -2.78 3.67
N GLN A 533 17.43 -3.21 2.65
CA GLN A 533 17.85 -2.31 1.56
C GLN A 533 16.64 -1.82 0.75
N PHE A 534 15.58 -2.63 0.69
CA PHE A 534 14.29 -2.32 0.10
C PHE A 534 13.19 -2.69 1.09
N GLN A 535 12.16 -1.85 1.23
CA GLN A 535 10.98 -2.17 2.06
C GLN A 535 10.09 -3.21 1.38
N LEU A 536 10.53 -4.47 1.37
CA LEU A 536 9.73 -5.60 0.89
C LEU A 536 8.85 -6.12 2.05
N PRO A 537 7.51 -6.04 1.98
CA PRO A 537 6.60 -6.36 3.09
C PRO A 537 6.27 -7.86 3.15
N VAL A 538 7.29 -8.70 3.20
CA VAL A 538 7.21 -10.14 2.84
C VAL A 538 8.02 -11.02 3.81
N TYR A 539 7.98 -10.68 5.09
CA TYR A 539 8.66 -11.43 6.15
C TYR A 539 7.74 -12.42 6.87
N ILE A 540 8.33 -13.48 7.42
CA ILE A 540 7.67 -14.47 8.28
C ILE A 540 8.51 -14.74 9.52
N LEU A 541 7.87 -14.88 10.69
CA LEU A 541 8.55 -15.21 11.94
C LEU A 541 8.60 -16.74 12.09
N VAL A 542 9.79 -17.30 12.26
CA VAL A 542 10.04 -18.74 12.27
C VAL A 542 10.62 -19.17 13.61
N PHE A 543 9.91 -20.03 14.31
CA PHE A 543 10.42 -20.75 15.47
C PHE A 543 10.90 -22.12 15.02
N HIS A 544 12.14 -22.48 15.34
CA HIS A 544 12.72 -23.80 15.01
C HIS A 544 13.63 -24.31 16.13
N ARG A 545 13.80 -25.63 16.21
CA ARG A 545 14.77 -26.23 17.16
C ARG A 545 16.23 -26.03 16.72
N ARG A 546 17.14 -25.90 17.69
CA ARG A 546 18.57 -25.64 17.53
C ARG A 546 19.34 -26.75 16.82
N ASN A 547 18.79 -27.96 16.79
CA ASN A 547 19.35 -29.08 16.03
C ASN A 547 18.97 -29.07 14.53
N LEU A 548 18.12 -28.12 14.08
CA LEU A 548 18.06 -27.71 12.68
C LEU A 548 19.17 -26.68 12.37
N SER A 549 19.69 -25.99 13.39
CA SER A 549 20.58 -24.82 13.30
C SER A 549 22.07 -25.12 13.21
N SER A 550 22.45 -26.35 12.82
CA SER A 550 23.76 -26.55 12.20
C SER A 550 23.79 -25.69 10.94
N VAL A 551 24.70 -24.73 10.89
CA VAL A 551 24.76 -23.67 9.86
C VAL A 551 24.78 -24.26 8.44
N GLU A 552 25.58 -25.32 8.24
CA GLU A 552 25.63 -26.15 7.01
C GLU A 552 24.30 -26.79 6.58
N TYR A 553 23.22 -26.72 7.36
CA TYR A 553 21.96 -27.41 7.07
C TYR A 553 20.82 -26.46 6.70
N LEU A 554 20.69 -25.30 7.36
CA LEU A 554 19.69 -24.28 6.99
C LEU A 554 20.19 -23.31 5.91
N GLU A 555 21.51 -23.13 5.75
CA GLU A 555 22.07 -22.46 4.56
C GLU A 555 21.99 -23.34 3.30
N VAL A 556 21.90 -24.67 3.47
CA VAL A 556 21.86 -25.65 2.36
C VAL A 556 20.43 -26.16 2.07
N VAL A 557 19.53 -26.13 3.06
CA VAL A 557 18.12 -26.54 2.91
C VAL A 557 17.20 -25.33 3.01
N ASP A 558 16.85 -24.81 1.83
CA ASP A 558 15.68 -23.96 1.58
C ASP A 558 14.46 -24.38 2.42
N LEU A 559 14.00 -23.46 3.29
CA LEU A 559 12.92 -23.71 4.24
C LEU A 559 11.59 -24.02 3.53
N ARG A 560 11.33 -23.44 2.36
CA ARG A 560 10.16 -23.76 1.54
C ARG A 560 10.21 -25.20 1.09
N LYS A 561 11.35 -25.65 0.54
CA LYS A 561 11.57 -27.06 0.13
C LYS A 561 11.41 -28.01 1.33
N PHE A 562 11.82 -27.59 2.53
CA PHE A 562 11.55 -28.32 3.76
C PHE A 562 10.04 -28.41 4.09
N LEU A 563 9.24 -27.36 3.88
CA LEU A 563 7.80 -27.34 4.21
C LEU A 563 6.88 -28.03 3.18
N LEU A 564 7.31 -28.17 1.91
CA LEU A 564 6.48 -28.70 0.81
C LEU A 564 6.17 -30.22 0.93
N ASP A 565 4.95 -30.59 1.35
CA ASP A 565 4.55 -31.99 1.61
C ASP A 565 3.73 -32.66 0.49
N ASP A 566 4.28 -32.69 -0.74
CA ASP A 566 3.63 -33.28 -1.92
C ASP A 566 4.49 -34.30 -2.68
N GLU A 567 4.00 -34.75 -3.84
CA GLU A 567 4.63 -35.75 -4.72
C GLU A 567 5.96 -35.28 -5.32
N SER A 568 6.18 -33.98 -5.47
CA SER A 568 7.32 -33.43 -6.21
C SER A 568 8.63 -33.44 -5.41
N VAL A 569 8.54 -33.51 -4.07
CA VAL A 569 9.71 -33.49 -3.20
C VAL A 569 10.31 -34.88 -3.10
N ARG A 570 11.51 -35.05 -3.68
CA ARG A 570 12.34 -36.25 -3.47
C ARG A 570 12.42 -36.53 -1.98
N HIS A 571 11.87 -37.67 -1.54
CA HIS A 571 11.75 -38.01 -0.13
C HIS A 571 13.11 -38.35 0.48
N SER A 572 13.88 -37.31 0.86
CA SER A 572 14.97 -37.47 1.81
C SER A 572 14.37 -38.03 3.12
N PRO A 573 14.82 -39.22 3.60
CA PRO A 573 14.29 -39.81 4.82
C PRO A 573 14.48 -38.88 6.03
N ILE A 574 15.50 -38.03 5.99
CA ILE A 574 15.79 -37.01 7.00
C ILE A 574 14.67 -35.96 7.04
N VAL A 575 14.35 -35.34 5.90
CA VAL A 575 13.27 -34.33 5.80
C VAL A 575 11.93 -34.92 6.23
N HIS A 576 11.61 -36.15 5.82
CA HIS A 576 10.37 -36.81 6.25
C HIS A 576 10.32 -37.06 7.77
N LYS A 577 11.43 -37.55 8.36
CA LYS A 577 11.54 -37.78 9.81
C LYS A 577 11.54 -36.48 10.63
N MET A 578 12.02 -35.37 10.06
CA MET A 578 11.95 -34.04 10.65
C MET A 578 10.53 -33.48 10.64
N ARG A 579 9.79 -33.61 9.52
CA ARG A 579 8.35 -33.26 9.43
C ARG A 579 7.46 -34.08 10.37
N GLN A 580 7.88 -35.27 10.79
CA GLN A 580 7.19 -36.08 11.81
C GLN A 580 7.42 -35.59 13.25
N ARG A 581 8.38 -34.68 13.48
CA ARG A 581 8.83 -34.26 14.82
C ARG A 581 8.46 -32.83 15.21
N GLU A 582 7.59 -32.20 14.42
CA GLU A 582 7.03 -30.86 14.65
C GLU A 582 8.09 -29.83 15.07
N GLN A 583 9.16 -29.73 14.28
CA GLN A 583 10.38 -29.00 14.65
C GLN A 583 10.39 -27.52 14.24
N VAL A 584 9.31 -27.05 13.63
CA VAL A 584 9.14 -25.69 13.10
C VAL A 584 7.72 -25.21 13.39
N VAL A 585 7.59 -23.97 13.85
CA VAL A 585 6.32 -23.23 13.99
C VAL A 585 6.47 -21.89 13.28
N MET A 586 5.49 -21.55 12.44
CA MET A 586 5.46 -20.35 11.61
C MET A 586 4.44 -19.35 12.16
N VAL A 587 4.78 -18.06 12.14
CA VAL A 587 3.86 -16.96 12.44
C VAL A 587 3.97 -15.90 11.34
N THR A 588 2.91 -15.79 10.55
CA THR A 588 2.76 -14.83 9.43
C THR A 588 2.16 -13.51 9.88
N THR A 589 1.45 -13.47 11.00
CA THR A 589 0.68 -12.33 11.50
C THR A 589 1.40 -11.67 12.69
N PHE A 590 2.25 -10.69 12.40
CA PHE A 590 3.03 -9.95 13.38
C PHE A 590 3.27 -8.49 12.95
N THR A 591 3.60 -7.62 13.90
CA THR A 591 4.10 -6.26 13.64
C THR A 591 5.61 -6.21 13.84
N TRP A 592 6.32 -5.50 12.97
CA TRP A 592 7.79 -5.40 13.00
C TRP A 592 8.28 -3.97 13.25
N ASP A 593 9.00 -3.76 14.34
CA ASP A 593 9.79 -2.54 14.57
C ASP A 593 11.25 -2.80 14.17
N ALA A 594 11.59 -2.40 12.94
CA ALA A 594 12.93 -2.53 12.37
C ALA A 594 14.00 -1.69 13.08
N LYS A 595 13.62 -0.61 13.79
CA LYS A 595 14.57 0.23 14.54
C LYS A 595 14.94 -0.45 15.86
N LYS A 596 13.96 -1.03 16.55
CA LYS A 596 14.16 -1.71 17.85
C LYS A 596 14.50 -3.20 17.71
N ASN A 597 14.44 -3.74 16.49
CA ASN A 597 14.49 -5.17 16.19
C ASN A 597 13.49 -5.99 17.01
N LYS A 598 12.27 -5.48 17.17
CA LYS A 598 11.20 -6.10 17.97
C LYS A 598 10.06 -6.56 17.06
N ALA A 599 9.72 -7.84 17.11
CA ALA A 599 8.50 -8.38 16.51
C ALA A 599 7.44 -8.59 17.60
N GLU A 600 6.19 -8.17 17.36
CA GLU A 600 5.06 -8.45 18.25
C GLU A 600 3.99 -9.27 17.54
N PHE A 601 3.50 -10.32 18.19
CA PHE A 601 2.58 -11.29 17.59
C PHE A 601 1.65 -11.89 18.64
N TRP A 602 0.52 -12.47 18.21
CA TRP A 602 -0.40 -13.20 19.08
C TRP A 602 -0.18 -14.71 18.94
N LEU A 603 -0.13 -15.44 20.05
CA LEU A 603 -0.06 -16.90 20.05
C LEU A 603 -0.79 -17.48 21.28
N ARG A 604 -1.26 -18.73 21.16
CA ARG A 604 -1.71 -19.53 22.31
C ARG A 604 -0.55 -19.79 23.29
N LYS A 605 -0.79 -19.55 24.58
CA LYS A 605 0.22 -19.56 25.64
C LYS A 605 0.90 -20.91 25.84
N ASP A 606 0.14 -22.00 25.76
CA ASP A 606 0.66 -23.37 25.88
C ASP A 606 1.70 -23.73 24.80
N MET A 607 1.62 -23.11 23.62
CA MET A 607 2.67 -23.23 22.61
C MET A 607 3.93 -22.45 23.01
N MET A 608 3.81 -21.20 23.43
CA MET A 608 4.97 -20.40 23.86
C MET A 608 5.69 -21.02 25.07
N ASP A 609 4.94 -21.52 26.04
CA ASP A 609 5.47 -22.22 27.21
C ASP A 609 6.20 -23.53 26.81
N LEU A 610 5.73 -24.23 25.77
CA LEU A 610 6.43 -25.40 25.21
C LEU A 610 7.74 -25.00 24.51
N LEU A 611 7.72 -23.93 23.70
CA LEU A 611 8.90 -23.42 22.99
C LEU A 611 9.98 -22.98 23.98
N GLU A 612 9.60 -22.28 25.06
CA GLU A 612 10.51 -21.80 26.09
C GLU A 612 11.10 -22.95 26.95
N LYS A 613 10.24 -23.85 27.44
CA LYS A 613 10.63 -24.95 28.35
C LYS A 613 11.62 -25.93 27.75
N ASP A 614 11.54 -26.20 26.45
CA ASP A 614 12.43 -27.10 25.72
C ASP A 614 13.85 -26.51 25.60
N LYS A 615 14.05 -25.19 25.76
CA LYS A 615 15.35 -24.45 25.70
C LYS A 615 16.13 -24.57 24.39
N ASN A 616 15.71 -25.47 23.50
CA ASN A 616 16.28 -25.71 22.19
C ASN A 616 15.64 -24.85 21.10
N TRP A 617 14.53 -24.15 21.37
CA TRP A 617 13.90 -23.34 20.32
C TRP A 617 14.58 -21.99 20.14
N GLN A 618 14.63 -21.57 18.89
CA GLN A 618 15.10 -20.28 18.45
C GLN A 618 14.07 -19.66 17.52
N CYS A 619 14.01 -18.33 17.54
CA CYS A 619 13.16 -17.48 16.74
C CYS A 619 14.02 -16.66 15.78
N ILE A 620 13.63 -16.58 14.52
CA ILE A 620 14.34 -15.84 13.47
C ILE A 620 13.34 -15.29 12.45
N LEU A 621 13.69 -14.20 11.79
CA LEU A 621 12.92 -13.66 10.66
C LEU A 621 13.38 -14.35 9.37
N TYR A 622 12.45 -14.67 8.47
CA TYR A 622 12.74 -15.15 7.13
C TYR A 622 12.13 -14.22 6.09
N ASP A 623 12.84 -13.96 5.00
CA ASP A 623 12.26 -13.36 3.79
C ASP A 623 11.51 -14.45 3.00
N THR A 624 10.26 -14.19 2.59
CA THR A 624 9.43 -15.17 1.86
C THR A 624 9.57 -15.06 0.33
N VAL A 625 10.35 -14.10 -0.17
CA VAL A 625 10.70 -13.98 -1.59
C VAL A 625 11.71 -15.06 -1.95
N ASP A 626 12.81 -15.19 -1.20
CA ASP A 626 13.87 -16.17 -1.48
C ASP A 626 13.94 -17.33 -0.47
N TRP A 627 13.19 -17.24 0.64
CA TRP A 627 13.18 -18.20 1.75
C TRP A 627 14.50 -18.31 2.53
N THR A 628 15.24 -17.22 2.61
CA THR A 628 16.48 -17.10 3.42
C THR A 628 16.24 -16.44 4.79
N PRO A 629 17.10 -16.72 5.79
CA PRO A 629 17.02 -16.09 7.10
C PRO A 629 17.52 -14.63 7.11
N HIS A 630 16.67 -13.70 7.57
CA HIS A 630 16.98 -12.28 7.69
C HIS A 630 17.44 -11.92 9.12
N GLY A 631 18.74 -12.12 9.38
CA GLY A 631 19.38 -11.84 10.67
C GLY A 631 19.84 -13.09 11.42
N ARG A 632 20.01 -13.03 12.76
CA ARG A 632 20.45 -14.17 13.58
C ARG A 632 19.35 -14.73 14.48
N ALA A 633 19.33 -16.06 14.56
CA ALA A 633 18.44 -16.83 15.42
C ALA A 633 18.62 -16.48 16.90
N THR A 634 17.50 -16.22 17.58
CA THR A 634 17.43 -15.79 18.97
C THR A 634 16.74 -16.86 19.81
N THR A 635 17.38 -17.34 20.87
CA THR A 635 16.78 -18.34 21.77
C THR A 635 15.47 -17.84 22.38
N VAL A 636 14.45 -18.69 22.40
CA VAL A 636 13.18 -18.41 23.08
C VAL A 636 13.39 -18.51 24.59
N LYS A 637 13.33 -17.38 25.30
CA LYS A 637 13.45 -17.31 26.77
C LYS A 637 12.71 -16.10 27.31
N TYR A 638 11.82 -16.32 28.29
CA TYR A 638 11.09 -15.22 28.94
C TYR A 638 12.02 -14.32 29.77
N GLY A 639 11.62 -13.07 29.95
CA GLY A 639 12.33 -12.07 30.78
C GLY A 639 13.70 -11.65 30.24
N ARG A 640 14.02 -11.95 28.97
CA ARG A 640 15.30 -11.57 28.35
C ARG A 640 15.20 -11.30 26.86
N GLU A 641 14.69 -12.27 26.11
CA GLU A 641 14.56 -12.19 24.65
C GLU A 641 13.09 -12.22 24.21
N VAL A 642 12.19 -12.73 25.06
CA VAL A 642 10.74 -12.71 24.90
C VAL A 642 10.08 -12.03 26.10
N GLU A 643 9.15 -11.11 25.83
CA GLU A 643 8.31 -10.40 26.79
C GLU A 643 6.84 -10.87 26.59
N GLU A 644 6.12 -11.22 27.67
CA GLU A 644 4.65 -11.33 27.65
C GLU A 644 4.06 -9.93 27.78
N VAL A 645 3.26 -9.47 26.81
CA VAL A 645 2.74 -8.08 26.79
C VAL A 645 1.38 -8.00 27.47
N CYS A 646 0.39 -8.77 27.00
CA CYS A 646 -0.95 -8.83 27.58
C CYS A 646 -1.72 -10.06 27.04
N SER A 647 -2.75 -10.50 27.77
CA SER A 647 -3.76 -11.42 27.21
C SER A 647 -4.74 -10.69 26.29
N TRP A 648 -5.41 -11.43 25.40
CA TRP A 648 -6.41 -10.86 24.49
C TRP A 648 -7.60 -10.22 25.22
N LEU A 649 -7.87 -10.64 26.46
CA LEU A 649 -8.96 -10.11 27.28
C LEU A 649 -8.50 -8.99 28.25
N GLY A 650 -7.30 -8.43 28.05
CA GLY A 650 -6.85 -7.24 28.78
C GLY A 650 -6.26 -7.50 30.16
N GLN A 651 -5.87 -8.74 30.47
CA GLN A 651 -4.98 -8.99 31.62
C GLN A 651 -3.55 -8.61 31.23
N GLU A 652 -3.01 -7.57 31.84
CA GLU A 652 -1.59 -7.21 31.77
C GLU A 652 -0.81 -8.03 32.79
N ASN A 653 0.40 -8.48 32.44
CA ASN A 653 1.36 -8.94 33.44
C ASN A 653 2.07 -7.70 34.02
N PRO A 654 2.22 -7.59 35.35
CA PRO A 654 3.07 -6.57 35.93
C PRO A 654 4.52 -6.85 35.55
N VAL A 655 5.07 -6.06 34.63
CA VAL A 655 6.51 -5.97 34.42
C VAL A 655 7.04 -5.07 35.54
N GLU A 656 7.84 -5.62 36.45
CA GLU A 656 8.58 -4.81 37.41
C GLU A 656 9.48 -3.83 36.64
N PRO A 657 9.50 -2.53 36.98
CA PRO A 657 10.44 -1.60 36.36
C PRO A 657 11.86 -2.05 36.67
N ASP A 658 12.74 -1.99 35.66
CA ASP A 658 14.14 -2.44 35.78
C ASP A 658 14.79 -1.89 37.05
N GLY A 659 15.36 -2.79 37.86
CA GLY A 659 15.91 -2.45 39.16
C GLY A 659 16.97 -1.36 39.06
N VAL A 660 16.73 -0.24 39.75
CA VAL A 660 17.69 0.86 39.88
C VAL A 660 18.94 0.34 40.57
N GLY A 661 20.03 0.22 39.82
CA GLY A 661 21.37 0.09 40.40
C GLY A 661 21.84 1.48 40.81
N ASP A 662 22.23 1.62 42.08
CA ASP A 662 22.87 2.84 42.59
C ASP A 662 24.15 3.17 41.82
N GLU A 663 24.13 4.25 41.03
CA GLU A 663 25.28 5.15 40.93
C GLU A 663 24.77 6.58 41.15
N SER A 664 25.25 7.16 42.25
CA SER A 664 24.97 8.53 42.65
C SER A 664 25.74 9.52 41.78
N ASP A 665 25.07 10.53 41.24
CA ASP A 665 25.65 11.87 41.16
C ASP A 665 24.54 12.94 41.16
N GLU A 666 24.70 13.93 42.04
CA GLU A 666 23.80 15.08 42.12
C GLU A 666 24.15 16.08 41.01
N ASN A 667 23.15 16.50 40.21
CA ASN A 667 22.94 17.89 39.82
C ASN A 667 21.64 18.03 39.02
N GLY A 668 20.78 18.95 39.43
CA GLY A 668 19.47 19.15 38.79
C GLY A 668 19.48 20.24 37.73
N SER A 669 18.79 19.98 36.62
CA SER A 669 18.14 21.02 35.82
C SER A 669 16.90 20.48 35.11
N THR A 670 15.81 21.22 35.15
CA THR A 670 14.57 20.94 34.42
C THR A 670 14.64 21.53 33.01
N SER A 671 14.43 20.73 31.97
CA SER A 671 14.14 21.19 30.60
C SER A 671 13.20 20.22 29.87
N ASP A 672 12.30 20.77 29.07
CA ASP A 672 11.48 20.02 28.12
C ASP A 672 12.36 19.55 26.94
N ASP A 673 12.47 18.24 26.70
CA ASP A 673 13.13 17.70 25.51
C ASP A 673 12.12 16.95 24.63
N PHE A 674 11.72 17.62 23.55
CA PHE A 674 10.79 17.12 22.52
C PHE A 674 11.51 16.95 21.17
N GLU A 675 12.70 16.36 21.21
CA GLU A 675 13.55 15.99 20.07
C GLU A 675 13.93 14.49 20.24
N ASP A 676 14.11 13.64 19.23
CA ASP A 676 14.55 13.89 17.86
C ASP A 676 13.83 12.92 16.89
N PHE A 677 13.15 13.45 15.87
CA PHE A 677 12.49 12.67 14.79
C PHE A 677 13.11 12.98 13.40
N THR A 678 14.35 13.46 13.37
CA THR A 678 15.05 13.98 12.18
C THR A 678 16.29 13.16 11.83
N GLY A 679 16.06 11.90 11.43
CA GLY A 679 17.14 10.91 11.21
C GLY A 679 16.97 9.96 10.02
N LEU A 680 16.33 10.40 8.93
CA LEU A 680 16.30 9.65 7.66
C LEU A 680 17.22 10.33 6.62
N SER A 681 18.48 9.91 6.61
CA SER A 681 19.42 10.26 5.54
C SER A 681 19.00 9.59 4.23
N ILE A 682 18.40 10.35 3.32
CA ILE A 682 18.06 9.92 1.96
C ILE A 682 19.33 9.94 1.09
N ASN A 683 20.28 9.06 1.39
CA ASN A 683 21.33 8.69 0.45
C ASN A 683 20.79 7.59 -0.47
N GLY A 684 20.08 8.01 -1.52
CA GLY A 684 19.70 7.11 -2.60
C GLY A 684 20.95 6.60 -3.33
N ASP A 685 21.03 5.29 -3.51
CA ASP A 685 22.09 4.65 -4.30
C ASP A 685 21.78 4.85 -5.80
N ASP A 686 22.64 5.59 -6.52
CA ASP A 686 22.44 5.98 -7.94
C ASP A 686 22.09 4.79 -8.86
N ARG A 687 22.48 3.56 -8.46
CA ARG A 687 22.24 2.30 -9.17
C ARG A 687 20.76 1.90 -9.29
N PHE A 688 19.85 2.50 -8.52
CA PHE A 688 18.41 2.30 -8.73
C PHE A 688 17.94 2.89 -10.07
N MET A 689 18.42 4.09 -10.41
CA MET A 689 17.96 4.87 -11.56
C MET A 689 18.51 4.36 -12.90
N GLU A 690 19.76 3.86 -12.93
CA GLU A 690 20.34 3.25 -14.14
C GLU A 690 19.58 1.99 -14.59
N ASN A 691 19.02 1.20 -13.66
CA ASN A 691 18.32 -0.03 -13.97
C ASN A 691 16.90 0.20 -14.54
N GLU A 692 16.15 1.18 -14.03
CA GLU A 692 14.89 1.61 -14.67
C GLU A 692 15.14 2.16 -16.09
N ARG A 693 16.24 2.89 -16.29
CA ARG A 693 16.65 3.38 -17.62
C ARG A 693 16.94 2.24 -18.59
N ALA A 694 17.58 1.16 -18.15
CA ALA A 694 17.85 0.00 -18.99
C ALA A 694 16.56 -0.73 -19.44
N GLN A 695 15.61 -0.96 -18.52
CA GLN A 695 14.30 -1.54 -18.86
C GLN A 695 13.52 -0.65 -19.85
N LEU A 696 13.56 0.66 -19.66
CA LEU A 696 12.90 1.62 -20.53
C LEU A 696 13.56 1.74 -21.91
N ALA A 697 14.89 1.62 -22.00
CA ALA A 697 15.60 1.57 -23.28
C ALA A 697 15.21 0.30 -24.07
N ALA A 698 15.09 -0.85 -23.41
CA ALA A 698 14.61 -2.09 -24.02
C ALA A 698 13.16 -2.00 -24.51
N MET A 699 12.26 -1.35 -23.74
CA MET A 699 10.88 -1.08 -24.18
C MET A 699 10.81 -0.29 -25.51
N TYR A 700 11.67 0.70 -25.70
CA TYR A 700 11.67 1.52 -26.93
C TYR A 700 12.38 0.85 -28.12
N GLN A 701 13.34 -0.05 -27.89
CA GLN A 701 13.96 -0.83 -28.98
C GLN A 701 13.03 -1.88 -29.61
N GLY A 702 11.90 -2.21 -28.98
CA GLY A 702 10.87 -3.07 -29.56
C GLY A 702 9.75 -2.34 -30.31
N LEU A 703 9.80 -1.01 -30.40
CA LEU A 703 8.72 -0.15 -30.92
C LEU A 703 9.14 0.75 -32.10
N PHE A 704 10.32 0.54 -32.68
CA PHE A 704 10.85 1.24 -33.87
C PHE A 704 11.47 0.25 -34.85
#